data_AF-A0A3N9UYP1-F1
#
_entry.id   AF-A0A3N9UYP1-F1
#
_cell.length_a   1.000
_cell.length_b   1.000
_cell.length_c   1.000
_cell.angle_alpha   90.00
_cell.angle_beta   90.00
_cell.angle_gamma   90.00
#
_symmetry.space_group_name_H-M   'P 1'
#
loop_
_entity.id
_entity.type
_entity.pdbx_description
1 polymer ?
#
loop_
_entity_poly.entity_id
_entity_poly.type
_entity_poly.pdbx_seq_one_letter_code
_entity_poly.pdbx_strand_id
1 'polypeptide(L)'
;LVQMFEDPHSIGEVHTLHGLKRYLHQKGLQLGFKLVDQSKSPNQSVSLVLATNSKVVSVIQNINFANFESISEETFTFNEIPFPIKIVVEGFERQLLHGQERFPSVNIFCYGNEVHYFVWFRNHPVFIRIDYSPPLQGGMIDLQYFGVSNYEIADHPNIYLDAIRYFFQFLEFDVKMNGTHIQARYDKERALDLNQLCERVKYLFCLAPYLMDLDWVIGSLNLPSDSKKKVVKAWAEFFAYWAALPINKFITKDRLGILQDILITTEGEYELVWSGEEDYRDQYSIKIPVDFFENIFESIKKLELSIPKFSEESFTRFGQIQLEKKFLNYLRKALSEGEIIQTPEGYEKAPEDLFQRMHEAIHFAEIIRKGGKDLESSVAIAQAVIPLEQTLKFQTTGTLESFKVQSASLALRGENLKVYVLRDYNGIIKLAFFTHEDSLYQKRQSINESWKYNANLSVLEFVSILRYNNYSVPGTEPSFELIDEEIQNIKDALALSQKPVLQKHAEGEKILYGLRASPGRATGRILLGISGRLPEEFNDHIFIASSISPDDNAFLYHAAGIVATGGGILSHAGLIATQFNKPAIIISGTWKQESDGSQFLLYNTLEYQVEQREENAFNLTLHHDLHEREYQMQDGDLVILDANEGSLQVLGQERDTIALFEGFKSLGKINEDISNINDVKELLILRGKKLHVRHQLEKLLNRLSEPVLVEFALREILIGKFLAENKSNPEERSYLLNLILNNKEIGILAEDYLNHIIGQIENKFLLSYSKAIKNIPNAKYPFEIVMPRLEVLRIHELVDSIITSLGANLSEKIQIESKDVYDLEKISAQRLEELRRNRLEEVQRLTKNRERKEYLRHIFRQLGRMDLLLNTSSEQLNEVKKLKQKFDIDDAVYCKKYAEKFILRPEDGAFALSPYVGWKAANLAELEHLGGTGFVPPWFVITDKAFQT
;
A
#
# COMPACT_ATOMS: atom_id res chain seq x y z
N LEU A 1 -30.59 13.35 -19.09
CA LEU A 1 -30.16 11.96 -18.80
C LEU A 1 -29.59 11.38 -20.09
N VAL A 2 -28.34 11.73 -20.38
CA VAL A 2 -27.57 11.12 -21.48
C VAL A 2 -27.23 9.71 -20.99
N GLN A 3 -27.63 8.67 -21.71
CA GLN A 3 -27.26 7.29 -21.40
C GLN A 3 -25.73 7.20 -21.38
N MET A 4 -25.14 7.13 -20.18
CA MET A 4 -23.68 7.00 -19.98
C MET A 4 -23.17 5.56 -20.22
N PHE A 5 -24.04 4.64 -20.61
CA PHE A 5 -23.71 3.23 -20.78
C PHE A 5 -24.24 2.74 -22.12
N GLU A 6 -23.34 2.68 -23.10
CA GLU A 6 -23.55 1.96 -24.35
C GLU A 6 -23.25 0.47 -24.07
N ASP A 7 -24.16 -0.43 -24.43
CA ASP A 7 -24.00 -1.88 -24.26
C ASP A 7 -24.22 -2.61 -25.60
N PRO A 8 -23.36 -2.33 -26.60
CA PRO A 8 -23.60 -2.71 -27.99
C PRO A 8 -23.46 -4.22 -28.19
N HIS A 9 -24.42 -4.82 -28.89
CA HIS A 9 -24.40 -6.25 -29.22
C HIS A 9 -23.71 -6.53 -30.56
N SER A 10 -23.55 -5.49 -31.40
CA SER A 10 -22.86 -5.52 -32.69
C SER A 10 -21.97 -4.28 -32.91
N ILE A 11 -20.95 -4.38 -33.78
CA ILE A 11 -20.01 -3.27 -34.04
C ILE A 11 -20.70 -2.03 -34.62
N GLY A 12 -21.82 -2.20 -35.33
CA GLY A 12 -22.59 -1.09 -35.92
C GLY A 12 -23.37 -0.27 -34.89
N GLU A 13 -23.49 -0.78 -33.66
CA GLU A 13 -24.13 -0.10 -32.51
C GLU A 13 -23.09 0.64 -31.65
N VAL A 14 -21.81 0.61 -32.02
CA VAL A 14 -20.75 1.30 -31.30
C VAL A 14 -20.65 2.74 -31.80
N HIS A 15 -21.11 3.69 -31.00
CA HIS A 15 -21.01 5.12 -31.31
C HIS A 15 -20.01 5.86 -30.42
N THR A 16 -19.52 5.22 -29.36
CA THR A 16 -18.54 5.80 -28.42
C THR A 16 -17.32 4.90 -28.18
N LEU A 17 -16.21 5.50 -27.77
CA LEU A 17 -14.96 4.81 -27.39
C LEU A 17 -15.20 3.85 -26.20
N HIS A 18 -16.12 4.21 -25.31
CA HIS A 18 -16.57 3.38 -24.20
C HIS A 18 -17.40 2.17 -24.67
N GLY A 19 -18.31 2.36 -25.64
CA GLY A 19 -19.06 1.27 -26.28
C GLY A 19 -18.16 0.30 -27.02
N LEU A 20 -17.08 0.79 -27.67
CA LEU A 20 -16.08 -0.06 -28.31
C LEU A 20 -15.33 -0.92 -27.27
N LYS A 21 -14.91 -0.31 -26.16
CA LYS A 21 -14.26 -1.01 -25.04
C LYS A 21 -15.16 -2.11 -24.46
N ARG A 22 -16.43 -1.82 -24.22
CA ARG A 22 -17.41 -2.81 -23.73
C ARG A 22 -17.68 -3.94 -24.73
N TYR A 23 -17.85 -3.61 -26.01
CA TYR A 23 -18.01 -4.59 -27.09
C TYR A 23 -16.83 -5.58 -27.14
N LEU A 24 -15.61 -5.04 -27.11
CA LEU A 24 -14.37 -5.82 -27.08
C LEU A 24 -14.26 -6.68 -25.81
N HIS A 25 -14.61 -6.11 -24.65
CA HIS A 25 -14.62 -6.81 -23.36
C HIS A 25 -15.63 -7.98 -23.34
N GLN A 26 -16.78 -7.85 -24.00
CA GLN A 26 -17.84 -8.88 -24.04
C GLN A 26 -17.60 -9.96 -25.09
N LYS A 27 -17.05 -9.62 -26.27
CA LYS A 27 -16.94 -10.54 -27.41
C LYS A 27 -15.58 -11.25 -27.52
N GLY A 28 -14.58 -10.81 -26.77
CA GLY A 28 -13.27 -11.46 -26.68
C GLY A 28 -12.41 -11.37 -27.96
N LEU A 29 -11.27 -12.05 -27.93
CA LEU A 29 -10.17 -11.98 -28.91
C LEU A 29 -10.54 -12.36 -30.36
N GLN A 30 -11.61 -13.14 -30.58
CA GLN A 30 -12.05 -13.56 -31.92
C GLN A 30 -12.45 -12.39 -32.84
N LEU A 31 -12.82 -11.24 -32.29
CA LEU A 31 -13.17 -10.03 -33.05
C LEU A 31 -11.98 -9.10 -33.29
N GLY A 32 -10.86 -9.25 -32.56
CA GLY A 32 -9.62 -8.50 -32.81
C GLY A 32 -9.13 -8.69 -34.25
N PHE A 33 -9.23 -9.92 -34.77
CA PHE A 33 -8.95 -10.23 -36.18
C PHE A 33 -9.81 -9.46 -37.18
N LYS A 34 -11.09 -9.21 -36.87
CA LYS A 34 -12.00 -8.46 -37.77
C LYS A 34 -11.81 -6.94 -37.69
N LEU A 35 -11.27 -6.44 -36.57
CA LEU A 35 -11.04 -5.00 -36.34
C LEU A 35 -9.74 -4.48 -36.97
N VAL A 36 -8.73 -5.34 -37.16
CA VAL A 36 -7.52 -5.03 -37.93
C VAL A 36 -7.85 -4.60 -39.36
N ASP A 37 -8.94 -5.13 -39.92
CA ASP A 37 -9.41 -4.81 -41.28
C ASP A 37 -10.33 -3.58 -41.38
N GLN A 38 -10.86 -3.05 -40.27
CA GLN A 38 -11.93 -2.03 -40.31
C GLN A 38 -11.67 -0.75 -39.50
N SER A 39 -10.77 -0.77 -38.51
CA SER A 39 -10.30 0.43 -37.81
C SER A 39 -9.02 0.94 -38.46
N LYS A 40 -8.64 2.21 -38.25
CA LYS A 40 -7.36 2.77 -38.73
C LYS A 40 -6.25 1.74 -38.53
N SER A 41 -5.77 1.14 -39.62
CA SER A 41 -4.63 0.20 -39.56
C SER A 41 -3.46 0.91 -38.87
N PRO A 42 -2.55 0.17 -38.21
CA PRO A 42 -1.34 0.75 -37.64
C PRO A 42 -0.70 1.71 -38.65
N ASN A 43 -0.71 3.00 -38.32
CA ASN A 43 -0.33 4.08 -39.22
C ASN A 43 1.01 4.71 -38.85
N GLN A 44 1.60 4.25 -37.73
CA GLN A 44 2.92 4.61 -37.26
C GLN A 44 3.76 3.34 -37.12
N SER A 45 5.06 3.46 -37.32
CA SER A 45 6.00 2.34 -37.21
C SER A 45 7.28 2.78 -36.51
N VAL A 46 7.93 1.83 -35.84
CA VAL A 46 9.24 2.01 -35.23
C VAL A 46 10.22 1.02 -35.87
N SER A 47 11.34 1.53 -36.35
CA SER A 47 12.44 0.71 -36.88
C SER A 47 13.60 0.69 -35.89
N LEU A 48 14.12 -0.50 -35.59
CA LEU A 48 15.33 -0.66 -34.78
C LEU A 48 16.53 -0.80 -35.72
N VAL A 49 17.59 -0.03 -35.48
CA VAL A 49 18.79 -0.03 -36.32
C VAL A 49 20.00 -0.30 -35.44
N LEU A 50 20.65 -1.44 -35.66
CA LEU A 50 21.96 -1.73 -35.09
C LEU A 50 23.02 -1.25 -36.06
N ALA A 51 23.88 -0.32 -35.64
CA ALA A 51 24.96 0.22 -36.46
C ALA A 51 26.27 0.29 -35.68
N THR A 52 27.37 0.23 -36.41
CA THR A 52 28.71 0.61 -35.97
C THR A 52 29.01 2.03 -36.44
N ASN A 53 30.12 2.62 -35.99
CA ASN A 53 30.56 3.95 -36.43
C ASN A 53 30.70 4.10 -37.96
N SER A 54 30.82 2.99 -38.71
CA SER A 54 31.06 3.00 -40.16
C SER A 54 29.99 2.29 -41.00
N LYS A 55 29.07 1.51 -40.42
CA LYS A 55 28.06 0.75 -41.18
C LYS A 55 26.85 0.34 -40.35
N VAL A 56 25.69 0.23 -40.99
CA VAL A 56 24.51 -0.45 -40.45
C VAL A 56 24.73 -1.96 -40.49
N VAL A 57 24.52 -2.63 -39.36
CA VAL A 57 24.69 -4.08 -39.17
C VAL A 57 23.37 -4.82 -39.36
N SER A 58 22.27 -4.28 -38.81
CA SER A 58 20.95 -4.90 -38.87
C SER A 58 19.85 -3.83 -38.77
N VAL A 59 18.71 -4.08 -39.40
CA VAL A 59 17.50 -3.25 -39.33
C VAL A 59 16.27 -4.14 -39.10
N ILE A 60 15.47 -3.82 -38.10
CA ILE A 60 14.19 -4.50 -37.81
C ILE A 60 13.06 -3.50 -38.03
N GLN A 61 12.10 -3.83 -38.90
CA GLN A 61 10.95 -2.97 -39.24
C GLN A 61 9.62 -3.66 -38.90
N ASN A 62 9.57 -4.26 -37.71
CA ASN A 62 8.53 -5.22 -37.35
C ASN A 62 7.52 -4.66 -36.32
N ILE A 63 7.61 -3.38 -35.95
CA ILE A 63 6.78 -2.78 -34.89
C ILE A 63 5.90 -1.69 -35.51
N ASN A 64 4.60 -1.93 -35.56
CA ASN A 64 3.61 -0.95 -36.00
C ASN A 64 2.61 -0.65 -34.89
N PHE A 65 2.10 0.58 -34.85
CA PHE A 65 1.11 0.95 -33.84
C PHE A 65 0.09 1.99 -34.33
N ALA A 66 -1.03 2.05 -33.60
CA ALA A 66 -2.03 3.10 -33.69
C ALA A 66 -2.40 3.57 -32.27
N ASN A 67 -2.39 4.88 -32.07
CA ASN A 67 -2.87 5.51 -30.84
C ASN A 67 -4.24 6.16 -31.08
N PHE A 68 -5.24 5.77 -30.29
CA PHE A 68 -6.62 6.25 -30.44
C PHE A 68 -6.97 7.37 -29.46
N GLU A 69 -6.09 7.73 -28.53
CA GLU A 69 -6.30 8.86 -27.64
C GLU A 69 -5.86 10.18 -28.29
N SER A 70 -6.70 11.22 -28.13
CA SER A 70 -6.36 12.59 -28.48
C SER A 70 -5.40 13.14 -27.43
N ILE A 71 -4.10 13.08 -27.72
CA ILE A 71 -3.09 13.82 -26.95
C ILE A 71 -3.41 15.30 -27.17
N SER A 72 -3.81 16.03 -26.12
CA SER A 72 -3.96 17.48 -26.19
C SER A 72 -2.63 18.10 -26.61
N GLU A 73 -2.65 18.89 -27.68
CA GLU A 73 -1.47 19.42 -28.39
C GLU A 73 -0.51 20.30 -27.55
N GLU A 74 -0.81 20.55 -26.27
CA GLU A 74 -0.16 21.60 -25.48
C GLU A 74 0.92 21.14 -24.50
N THR A 75 1.15 19.85 -24.24
CA THR A 75 2.01 19.46 -23.10
C THR A 75 3.06 18.36 -23.29
N PHE A 76 3.18 17.71 -24.45
CA PHE A 76 4.28 16.76 -24.67
C PHE A 76 4.92 16.97 -26.04
N THR A 77 6.26 16.98 -26.05
CA THR A 77 7.05 17.01 -27.28
C THR A 77 6.65 15.85 -28.19
N PHE A 78 6.19 16.16 -29.40
CA PHE A 78 5.72 15.24 -30.47
C PHE A 78 6.66 14.08 -30.86
N ASN A 79 7.81 13.91 -30.21
CA ASN A 79 8.88 12.97 -30.56
C ASN A 79 9.03 11.76 -29.63
N GLU A 80 8.25 11.64 -28.55
CA GLU A 80 8.40 10.52 -27.62
C GLU A 80 7.51 9.31 -28.00
N ILE A 81 8.13 8.14 -28.10
CA ILE A 81 7.45 6.86 -28.34
C ILE A 81 6.61 6.53 -27.11
N PRO A 82 5.29 6.26 -27.22
CA PRO A 82 4.45 5.98 -26.05
C PRO A 82 4.92 4.74 -25.32
N PHE A 83 4.78 4.72 -23.99
CA PHE A 83 5.30 3.64 -23.13
C PHE A 83 4.93 2.22 -23.60
N PRO A 84 3.66 1.92 -23.98
CA PRO A 84 3.29 0.59 -24.46
C PRO A 84 4.07 0.13 -25.70
N ILE A 85 4.56 1.06 -26.53
CA ILE A 85 5.41 0.75 -27.68
C ILE A 85 6.88 0.67 -27.21
N LYS A 86 7.31 1.60 -26.34
CA LYS A 86 8.68 1.66 -25.81
C LYS A 86 9.10 0.35 -25.14
N ILE A 87 8.20 -0.30 -24.39
CA ILE A 87 8.52 -1.58 -23.72
C ILE A 87 8.81 -2.72 -24.69
N VAL A 88 8.13 -2.75 -25.85
CA VAL A 88 8.40 -3.72 -26.92
C VAL A 88 9.74 -3.41 -27.58
N VAL A 89 10.01 -2.13 -27.85
CA VAL A 89 11.27 -1.63 -28.40
C VAL A 89 12.45 -2.02 -27.51
N GLU A 90 12.40 -1.73 -26.21
CA GLU A 90 13.47 -2.08 -25.26
C GLU A 90 13.69 -3.60 -25.17
N GLY A 91 12.60 -4.38 -25.17
CA GLY A 91 12.69 -5.84 -25.15
C GLY A 91 13.40 -6.40 -26.38
N PHE A 92 13.06 -5.89 -27.58
CA PHE A 92 13.64 -6.34 -28.84
C PHE A 92 15.06 -5.82 -29.04
N GLU A 93 15.34 -4.58 -28.65
CA GLU A 93 16.69 -4.00 -28.65
C GLU A 93 17.65 -4.87 -27.85
N ARG A 94 17.26 -5.29 -26.63
CA ARG A 94 18.06 -6.20 -25.82
C ARG A 94 18.36 -7.50 -26.56
N GLN A 95 17.35 -8.14 -27.16
CA GLN A 95 17.61 -9.40 -27.87
C GLN A 95 18.50 -9.19 -29.11
N LEU A 96 18.35 -8.06 -29.81
CA LEU A 96 19.17 -7.71 -30.97
C LEU A 96 20.65 -7.55 -30.58
N LEU A 97 20.92 -6.87 -29.46
CA LEU A 97 22.27 -6.71 -28.92
C LEU A 97 22.90 -8.04 -28.49
N HIS A 98 22.08 -8.99 -28.03
CA HIS A 98 22.53 -10.34 -27.67
C HIS A 98 22.59 -11.32 -28.86
N GLY A 99 22.39 -10.83 -30.09
CA GLY A 99 22.58 -11.61 -31.32
C GLY A 99 21.38 -12.42 -31.75
N GLN A 100 20.17 -12.09 -31.26
CA GLN A 100 18.94 -12.66 -31.80
C GLN A 100 18.73 -12.14 -33.23
N GLU A 101 18.49 -13.06 -34.17
CA GLU A 101 18.33 -12.72 -35.60
C GLU A 101 16.86 -12.67 -36.02
N ARG A 102 15.99 -13.39 -35.31
CA ARG A 102 14.57 -13.55 -35.65
C ARG A 102 13.69 -12.82 -34.67
N PHE A 103 12.85 -11.93 -35.19
CA PHE A 103 11.89 -11.14 -34.43
C PHE A 103 10.48 -11.35 -34.99
N PRO A 104 9.46 -11.41 -34.12
CA PRO A 104 8.08 -11.42 -34.59
C PRO A 104 7.71 -10.05 -35.13
N SER A 105 6.68 -10.02 -35.96
CA SER A 105 5.98 -8.78 -36.28
C SER A 105 4.97 -8.46 -35.17
N VAL A 106 4.81 -7.19 -34.85
CA VAL A 106 3.98 -6.69 -33.76
C VAL A 106 3.13 -5.52 -34.25
N ASN A 107 1.81 -5.65 -34.10
CA ASN A 107 0.87 -4.54 -34.23
C ASN A 107 0.30 -4.18 -32.87
N ILE A 108 0.36 -2.91 -32.51
CA ILE A 108 -0.02 -2.40 -31.19
C ILE A 108 -1.19 -1.42 -31.32
N PHE A 109 -2.27 -1.67 -30.61
CA PHE A 109 -3.45 -0.80 -30.59
C PHE A 109 -3.64 -0.27 -29.17
N CYS A 110 -3.50 1.05 -29.00
CA CYS A 110 -3.61 1.70 -27.69
C CYS A 110 -5.03 2.26 -27.48
N TYR A 111 -5.79 1.67 -26.56
CA TYR A 111 -7.14 2.09 -26.17
C TYR A 111 -7.13 2.65 -24.74
N GLY A 112 -6.49 3.80 -24.56
CA GLY A 112 -6.16 4.33 -23.24
C GLY A 112 -5.34 3.35 -22.42
N ASN A 113 -5.89 2.84 -21.32
CA ASN A 113 -5.13 1.97 -20.42
C ASN A 113 -5.06 0.53 -20.89
N GLU A 114 -6.00 0.11 -21.75
CA GLU A 114 -6.03 -1.25 -22.28
C GLU A 114 -5.32 -1.26 -23.62
N VAL A 115 -4.24 -2.04 -23.72
CA VAL A 115 -3.43 -2.14 -24.93
C VAL A 115 -3.45 -3.56 -25.45
N HIS A 116 -3.73 -3.68 -26.74
CA HIS A 116 -3.77 -4.97 -27.43
C HIS A 116 -2.55 -5.08 -28.34
N TYR A 117 -1.80 -6.17 -28.17
CA TYR A 117 -0.64 -6.51 -28.98
C TYR A 117 -0.96 -7.76 -29.77
N PHE A 118 -0.79 -7.65 -31.08
CA PHE A 118 -0.88 -8.74 -32.02
C PHE A 118 0.54 -9.05 -32.44
N VAL A 119 1.09 -10.14 -31.94
CA VAL A 119 2.46 -10.57 -32.20
C VAL A 119 2.37 -11.84 -33.05
N TRP A 120 3.15 -11.98 -34.12
CA TRP A 120 3.13 -13.22 -34.90
C TRP A 120 4.50 -13.60 -35.46
N PHE A 121 4.74 -14.91 -35.47
CA PHE A 121 5.87 -15.55 -36.11
C PHE A 121 5.36 -16.40 -37.26
N ARG A 122 5.47 -15.93 -38.52
CA ARG A 122 4.91 -16.68 -39.66
C ARG A 122 3.44 -17.07 -39.39
N ASN A 123 3.17 -18.35 -39.08
CA ASN A 123 1.85 -18.92 -38.80
C ASN A 123 1.51 -19.11 -37.30
N HIS A 124 2.34 -18.62 -36.38
CA HIS A 124 2.15 -18.74 -34.93
C HIS A 124 1.77 -17.39 -34.32
N PRO A 125 0.47 -17.08 -34.18
CA PRO A 125 0.01 -15.84 -33.58
C PRO A 125 0.02 -15.91 -32.05
N VAL A 126 0.35 -14.77 -31.44
CA VAL A 126 0.28 -14.47 -30.02
C VAL A 126 -0.58 -13.22 -29.85
N PHE A 127 -1.58 -13.29 -28.99
CA PHE A 127 -2.42 -12.17 -28.62
C PHE A 127 -2.12 -11.80 -27.18
N ILE A 128 -1.85 -10.53 -26.93
CA ILE A 128 -1.55 -10.04 -25.59
C ILE A 128 -2.47 -8.87 -25.32
N ARG A 129 -3.21 -8.95 -24.22
CA ARG A 129 -4.02 -7.86 -23.69
C ARG A 129 -3.42 -7.43 -22.36
N ILE A 130 -3.16 -6.14 -22.20
CA ILE A 130 -2.58 -5.57 -21.00
C ILE A 130 -3.42 -4.38 -20.55
N ASP A 131 -3.80 -4.36 -19.28
CA ASP A 131 -4.42 -3.20 -18.63
C ASP A 131 -3.39 -2.48 -17.75
N TYR A 132 -2.92 -1.31 -18.19
CA TYR A 132 -1.96 -0.46 -17.49
C TYR A 132 -2.62 0.55 -16.53
N SER A 133 -3.80 0.23 -15.98
CA SER A 133 -4.36 0.99 -14.87
C SER A 133 -3.64 0.62 -13.57
N PRO A 134 -3.57 1.51 -12.56
CA PRO A 134 -2.99 1.19 -11.25
C PRO A 134 -3.65 -0.02 -10.57
N PRO A 135 -2.98 -0.72 -9.63
CA PRO A 135 -3.61 -1.75 -8.79
C PRO A 135 -4.86 -1.21 -8.07
N LEU A 136 -5.78 -2.09 -7.65
CA LEU A 136 -7.12 -1.77 -7.09
C LEU A 136 -8.18 -1.29 -8.08
N GLN A 137 -7.83 -1.03 -9.33
CA GLN A 137 -8.80 -0.68 -10.37
C GLN A 137 -9.23 -1.90 -11.22
N GLY A 138 -8.76 -3.11 -10.89
CA GLY A 138 -8.98 -4.31 -11.70
C GLY A 138 -8.17 -4.29 -13.00
N GLY A 139 -7.97 -5.45 -13.61
CA GLY A 139 -7.18 -5.60 -14.84
C GLY A 139 -6.23 -6.78 -14.78
N MET A 140 -5.71 -7.20 -15.93
CA MET A 140 -4.80 -8.35 -16.02
C MET A 140 -3.90 -8.25 -17.23
N ILE A 141 -2.81 -9.01 -17.22
CA ILE A 141 -2.16 -9.47 -18.45
C ILE A 141 -2.87 -10.75 -18.85
N ASP A 142 -3.42 -10.79 -20.06
CA ASP A 142 -4.01 -12.01 -20.65
C ASP A 142 -3.30 -12.27 -21.99
N LEU A 143 -2.64 -13.41 -22.08
CA LEU A 143 -1.91 -13.85 -23.26
C LEU A 143 -2.49 -15.15 -23.80
N GLN A 144 -2.67 -15.21 -25.11
CA GLN A 144 -3.00 -16.44 -25.84
C GLN A 144 -1.97 -16.68 -26.93
N TYR A 145 -1.31 -17.84 -26.87
CA TYR A 145 -0.34 -18.27 -27.86
C TYR A 145 -0.81 -19.55 -28.56
N PHE A 146 -0.84 -19.51 -29.88
CA PHE A 146 -1.12 -20.67 -30.73
C PHE A 146 0.21 -21.22 -31.25
N GLY A 147 0.79 -22.15 -30.48
CA GLY A 147 2.23 -22.44 -30.57
C GLY A 147 2.65 -23.41 -31.67
N VAL A 148 1.77 -24.30 -32.12
CA VAL A 148 2.09 -25.25 -33.21
C VAL A 148 1.02 -25.15 -34.28
N SER A 149 1.44 -24.84 -35.51
CA SER A 149 0.53 -24.78 -36.66
C SER A 149 0.14 -26.19 -37.11
N ASN A 150 -1.00 -26.32 -37.79
CA ASN A 150 -1.41 -27.60 -38.38
C ASN A 150 -0.39 -28.17 -39.39
N TYR A 151 0.50 -27.33 -39.93
CA TYR A 151 1.52 -27.72 -40.90
C TYR A 151 2.77 -28.33 -40.25
N GLU A 152 3.03 -28.04 -38.98
CA GLU A 152 4.26 -28.45 -38.27
C GLU A 152 3.99 -29.49 -37.18
N ILE A 153 2.72 -29.83 -36.93
CA ILE A 153 2.32 -30.74 -35.85
C ILE A 153 2.98 -32.12 -35.93
N ALA A 154 3.32 -32.59 -37.14
CA ALA A 154 3.95 -33.89 -37.38
C ALA A 154 5.47 -33.88 -37.09
N ASP A 155 6.11 -32.73 -37.25
CA ASP A 155 7.58 -32.59 -37.20
C ASP A 155 8.06 -31.89 -35.91
N HIS A 156 7.13 -31.35 -35.11
CA HIS A 156 7.47 -30.59 -33.92
C HIS A 156 8.03 -31.50 -32.80
N PRO A 157 9.23 -31.23 -32.26
CA PRO A 157 9.92 -32.13 -31.35
C PRO A 157 9.31 -32.18 -29.94
N ASN A 158 8.50 -31.18 -29.56
CA ASN A 158 7.73 -31.18 -28.32
C ASN A 158 6.37 -30.47 -28.44
N ILE A 159 5.32 -31.18 -28.89
CA ILE A 159 3.98 -30.59 -29.12
C ILE A 159 3.27 -30.09 -27.84
N TYR A 160 3.74 -30.48 -26.65
CA TYR A 160 3.14 -30.10 -25.38
C TYR A 160 3.59 -28.73 -24.87
N LEU A 161 4.58 -28.11 -25.52
CA LEU A 161 5.12 -26.79 -25.19
C LEU A 161 5.52 -26.65 -23.71
N ASP A 162 6.10 -27.73 -23.15
CA ASP A 162 6.42 -27.81 -21.72
C ASP A 162 7.44 -26.76 -21.29
N ALA A 163 8.38 -26.42 -22.18
CA ALA A 163 9.42 -25.44 -21.85
C ALA A 163 8.84 -24.03 -21.77
N ILE A 164 8.04 -23.61 -22.76
CA ILE A 164 7.37 -22.31 -22.73
C ILE A 164 6.40 -22.22 -21.54
N ARG A 165 5.65 -23.30 -21.25
CA ARG A 165 4.81 -23.37 -20.04
C ARG A 165 5.62 -23.11 -18.78
N TYR A 166 6.77 -23.77 -18.64
CA TYR A 166 7.63 -23.61 -17.48
C TYR A 166 8.17 -22.18 -17.36
N PHE A 167 8.60 -21.56 -18.46
CA PHE A 167 9.05 -20.16 -18.46
C PHE A 167 7.96 -19.20 -17.97
N PHE A 168 6.72 -19.33 -18.46
CA PHE A 168 5.62 -18.51 -17.98
C PHE A 168 5.32 -18.73 -16.50
N GLN A 169 5.29 -19.97 -16.03
CA GLN A 169 5.09 -20.31 -14.61
C GLN A 169 6.23 -19.76 -13.73
N PHE A 170 7.47 -19.84 -14.21
CA PHE A 170 8.65 -19.31 -13.52
C PHE A 170 8.61 -17.78 -13.42
N LEU A 171 8.02 -17.12 -14.42
CA LEU A 171 7.74 -15.68 -14.40
C LEU A 171 6.44 -15.32 -13.64
N GLU A 172 5.85 -16.27 -12.91
CA GLU A 172 4.65 -16.14 -12.06
C GLU A 172 3.32 -15.94 -12.81
N PHE A 173 3.24 -16.37 -14.08
CA PHE A 173 1.97 -16.42 -14.79
C PHE A 173 1.20 -17.70 -14.46
N ASP A 174 -0.11 -17.56 -14.29
CA ASP A 174 -1.03 -18.69 -14.23
C ASP A 174 -1.24 -19.22 -15.66
N VAL A 175 -0.78 -20.45 -15.92
CA VAL A 175 -0.82 -21.04 -17.26
C VAL A 175 -1.88 -22.14 -17.36
N LYS A 176 -2.73 -22.07 -18.38
CA LYS A 176 -3.65 -23.12 -18.80
C LYS A 176 -3.27 -23.62 -20.19
N MET A 177 -3.27 -24.94 -20.35
CA MET A 177 -2.91 -25.61 -21.60
C MET A 177 -4.13 -26.25 -22.23
N ASN A 178 -4.34 -26.03 -23.53
CA ASN A 178 -5.34 -26.71 -24.35
C ASN A 178 -4.69 -27.24 -25.63
N GLY A 179 -4.07 -28.42 -25.56
CA GLY A 179 -3.29 -28.96 -26.68
C GLY A 179 -2.06 -28.09 -26.96
N THR A 180 -1.98 -27.55 -28.19
CA THR A 180 -0.89 -26.66 -28.64
C THR A 180 -1.15 -25.17 -28.35
N HIS A 181 -2.25 -24.88 -27.63
CA HIS A 181 -2.62 -23.52 -27.21
C HIS A 181 -2.20 -23.28 -25.76
N ILE A 182 -1.50 -22.17 -25.52
CA ILE A 182 -1.12 -21.69 -24.20
C ILE A 182 -1.96 -20.45 -23.87
N GLN A 183 -2.65 -20.48 -22.74
CA GLN A 183 -3.23 -19.30 -22.13
C GLN A 183 -2.45 -18.95 -20.86
N ALA A 184 -1.79 -17.80 -20.83
CA ALA A 184 -1.04 -17.33 -19.68
C ALA A 184 -1.68 -16.05 -19.12
N ARG A 185 -1.92 -16.01 -17.82
CA ARG A 185 -2.57 -14.88 -17.13
C ARG A 185 -1.76 -14.39 -15.94
N TYR A 186 -1.72 -13.08 -15.77
CA TYR A 186 -1.19 -12.45 -14.57
C TYR A 186 -2.24 -11.48 -14.03
N ASP A 187 -2.77 -11.80 -12.84
CA ASP A 187 -3.73 -10.93 -12.15
C ASP A 187 -3.00 -9.75 -11.53
N LYS A 188 -3.43 -8.53 -11.88
CA LYS A 188 -2.81 -7.30 -11.38
C LYS A 188 -3.02 -7.12 -9.88
N GLU A 189 -4.07 -7.69 -9.28
CA GLU A 189 -4.32 -7.55 -7.84
C GLU A 189 -3.28 -8.28 -6.97
N ARG A 190 -2.39 -9.08 -7.58
CA ARG A 190 -1.19 -9.63 -6.92
C ARG A 190 -0.05 -8.60 -6.81
N ALA A 191 -0.05 -7.56 -7.63
CA ALA A 191 1.02 -6.56 -7.67
C ALA A 191 0.83 -5.49 -6.59
N LEU A 192 1.93 -5.11 -5.92
CA LEU A 192 1.93 -4.06 -4.91
C LEU A 192 1.78 -2.66 -5.52
N ASP A 193 2.32 -2.46 -6.72
CA ASP A 193 2.30 -1.21 -7.47
C ASP A 193 2.27 -1.46 -8.99
N LEU A 194 2.16 -0.39 -9.78
CA LEU A 194 2.17 -0.47 -11.24
C LEU A 194 3.53 -0.92 -11.80
N ASN A 195 4.64 -0.67 -11.08
CA ASN A 195 5.99 -1.04 -11.54
C ASN A 195 6.15 -2.55 -11.65
N GLN A 196 5.63 -3.31 -10.68
CA GLN A 196 5.66 -4.77 -10.75
C GLN A 196 4.93 -5.30 -11.99
N LEU A 197 3.78 -4.72 -12.34
CA LEU A 197 3.08 -5.07 -13.58
C LEU A 197 3.93 -4.75 -14.81
N CYS A 198 4.45 -3.52 -14.91
CA CYS A 198 5.31 -3.09 -16.01
C CYS A 198 6.56 -3.98 -16.14
N GLU A 199 7.14 -4.44 -15.04
CA GLU A 199 8.25 -5.39 -15.03
C GLU A 199 7.86 -6.75 -15.63
N ARG A 200 6.70 -7.30 -15.26
CA ARG A 200 6.20 -8.56 -15.86
C ARG A 200 5.98 -8.42 -17.35
N VAL A 201 5.47 -7.27 -17.80
CA VAL A 201 5.33 -6.95 -19.22
C VAL A 201 6.69 -6.85 -19.92
N LYS A 202 7.70 -6.30 -19.26
CA LYS A 202 9.06 -6.21 -19.81
C LYS A 202 9.67 -7.59 -20.02
N TYR A 203 9.56 -8.49 -19.05
CA TYR A 203 10.00 -9.89 -19.22
C TYR A 203 9.24 -10.58 -20.35
N LEU A 204 7.92 -10.34 -20.46
CA LEU A 204 7.11 -10.92 -21.51
C LEU A 204 7.62 -10.53 -22.91
N PHE A 205 7.90 -9.26 -23.16
CA PHE A 205 8.41 -8.82 -24.47
C PHE A 205 9.88 -9.16 -24.71
N CYS A 206 10.67 -9.36 -23.65
CA CYS A 206 12.00 -9.98 -23.78
C CYS A 206 11.91 -11.47 -24.15
N LEU A 207 10.87 -12.18 -23.67
CA LEU A 207 10.65 -13.60 -23.96
C LEU A 207 10.02 -13.80 -25.35
N ALA A 208 9.21 -12.85 -25.81
CA ALA A 208 8.44 -12.96 -27.04
C ALA A 208 9.28 -13.45 -28.25
N PRO A 209 10.48 -12.90 -28.55
CA PRO A 209 11.35 -13.38 -29.64
C PRO A 209 11.73 -14.87 -29.59
N TYR A 210 11.63 -15.51 -28.43
CA TYR A 210 12.03 -16.91 -28.22
C TYR A 210 10.86 -17.90 -28.27
N LEU A 211 9.60 -17.43 -28.27
CA LEU A 211 8.43 -18.32 -28.15
C LEU A 211 8.39 -19.42 -29.22
N MET A 212 8.84 -19.15 -30.45
CA MET A 212 8.86 -20.15 -31.51
C MET A 212 10.03 -21.15 -31.38
N ASP A 213 11.18 -20.69 -30.89
CA ASP A 213 12.43 -21.47 -30.94
C ASP A 213 12.65 -22.33 -29.68
N LEU A 214 12.09 -21.95 -28.54
CA LEU A 214 12.46 -22.51 -27.23
C LEU A 214 12.13 -24.00 -27.09
N ASP A 215 10.87 -24.39 -27.31
CA ASP A 215 10.47 -25.81 -27.29
C ASP A 215 11.03 -26.60 -28.48
N TRP A 216 11.27 -25.93 -29.62
CA TRP A 216 11.91 -26.56 -30.77
C TRP A 216 13.34 -26.97 -30.46
N VAL A 217 14.14 -26.04 -29.92
CA VAL A 217 15.55 -26.26 -29.60
C VAL A 217 15.68 -27.29 -28.48
N ILE A 218 14.99 -27.10 -27.36
CA ILE A 218 15.09 -28.02 -26.21
C ILE A 218 14.55 -29.41 -26.58
N GLY A 219 13.46 -29.47 -27.35
CA GLY A 219 12.91 -30.72 -27.86
C GLY A 219 13.89 -31.48 -28.75
N SER A 220 14.67 -30.76 -29.56
CA SER A 220 15.65 -31.33 -30.50
C SER A 220 16.95 -31.81 -29.86
N LEU A 221 17.23 -31.43 -28.60
CA LEU A 221 18.44 -31.87 -27.92
C LEU A 221 18.49 -33.39 -27.81
N ASN A 222 19.66 -33.98 -28.06
CA ASN A 222 19.93 -35.39 -27.88
C ASN A 222 20.22 -35.72 -26.41
N LEU A 223 19.22 -35.46 -25.57
CA LEU A 223 19.27 -35.62 -24.11
C LEU A 223 18.04 -36.38 -23.60
N PRO A 224 18.16 -37.15 -22.50
CA PRO A 224 17.01 -37.73 -21.82
C PRO A 224 16.02 -36.66 -21.34
N SER A 225 14.74 -37.03 -21.21
CA SER A 225 13.68 -36.09 -20.80
C SER A 225 13.94 -35.40 -19.45
N ASP A 226 14.56 -36.09 -18.49
CA ASP A 226 14.89 -35.48 -17.20
C ASP A 226 16.06 -34.49 -17.30
N SER A 227 17.04 -34.74 -18.16
CA SER A 227 18.11 -33.78 -18.47
C SER A 227 17.55 -32.56 -19.21
N LYS A 228 16.58 -32.73 -20.12
CA LYS A 228 15.87 -31.61 -20.76
C LYS A 228 15.16 -30.72 -19.73
N LYS A 229 14.52 -31.29 -18.69
CA LYS A 229 13.93 -30.51 -17.59
C LYS A 229 14.97 -29.68 -16.83
N LYS A 230 16.18 -30.22 -16.62
CA LYS A 230 17.29 -29.47 -16.02
C LYS A 230 17.70 -28.27 -16.89
N VAL A 231 17.77 -28.45 -18.22
CA VAL A 231 18.03 -27.37 -19.19
C VAL A 231 16.95 -26.29 -19.10
N VAL A 232 15.67 -26.68 -19.16
CA VAL A 232 14.54 -25.74 -19.06
C VAL A 232 14.62 -24.90 -17.79
N LYS A 233 14.87 -25.54 -16.64
CA LYS A 233 15.01 -24.86 -15.36
C LYS A 233 16.18 -23.87 -15.38
N ALA A 234 17.36 -24.30 -15.82
CA ALA A 234 18.55 -23.46 -15.83
C ALA A 234 18.43 -22.27 -16.80
N TRP A 235 17.83 -22.48 -17.98
CA TRP A 235 17.58 -21.39 -18.93
C TRP A 235 16.51 -20.41 -18.43
N ALA A 236 15.47 -20.90 -17.74
CA ALA A 236 14.47 -20.02 -17.13
C ALA A 236 15.09 -19.16 -16.01
N GLU A 237 15.93 -19.77 -15.16
CA GLU A 237 16.72 -19.05 -14.16
C GLU A 237 17.63 -18.01 -14.82
N PHE A 238 18.43 -18.40 -15.82
CA PHE A 238 19.29 -17.48 -16.57
C PHE A 238 18.49 -16.31 -17.17
N PHE A 239 17.36 -16.60 -17.83
CA PHE A 239 16.51 -15.57 -18.42
C PHE A 239 15.95 -14.60 -17.38
N ALA A 240 15.60 -15.05 -16.17
CA ALA A 240 15.14 -14.14 -15.12
C ALA A 240 16.23 -13.15 -14.68
N TYR A 241 17.50 -13.55 -14.71
CA TYR A 241 18.64 -12.70 -14.32
C TYR A 241 19.15 -11.79 -15.44
N TRP A 242 19.01 -12.23 -16.70
CA TRP A 242 19.59 -11.53 -17.86
C TRP A 242 18.54 -10.92 -18.82
N ALA A 243 17.28 -11.35 -18.74
CA ALA A 243 16.20 -11.10 -19.69
C ALA A 243 16.60 -11.31 -21.16
N ALA A 244 17.51 -12.27 -21.40
CA ALA A 244 17.97 -12.68 -22.71
C ALA A 244 18.38 -14.15 -22.69
N LEU A 245 18.26 -14.83 -23.83
CA LEU A 245 18.72 -16.20 -24.02
C LEU A 245 19.59 -16.26 -25.28
N PRO A 246 20.93 -16.27 -25.17
CA PRO A 246 21.80 -16.44 -26.32
C PRO A 246 21.82 -17.92 -26.74
N ILE A 247 20.69 -18.44 -27.22
CA ILE A 247 20.47 -19.87 -27.50
C ILE A 247 21.57 -20.44 -28.41
N ASN A 248 21.93 -19.71 -29.47
CA ASN A 248 22.99 -20.11 -30.41
C ASN A 248 24.38 -20.23 -29.76
N LYS A 249 24.57 -19.66 -28.57
CA LYS A 249 25.78 -19.80 -27.77
C LYS A 249 25.66 -20.89 -26.72
N PHE A 250 24.46 -21.28 -26.29
CA PHE A 250 24.30 -22.38 -25.33
C PHE A 250 24.38 -23.76 -25.95
N ILE A 251 24.19 -23.87 -27.27
CA ILE A 251 24.13 -25.14 -27.99
C ILE A 251 25.35 -25.33 -28.89
N THR A 252 25.67 -26.59 -29.17
CA THR A 252 26.70 -27.00 -30.13
C THR A 252 26.37 -26.54 -31.56
N LYS A 253 27.36 -26.50 -32.45
CA LYS A 253 27.15 -26.10 -33.87
C LYS A 253 26.09 -26.94 -34.59
N ASP A 254 25.95 -28.21 -34.23
CA ASP A 254 24.92 -29.12 -34.78
C ASP A 254 23.53 -28.96 -34.13
N ARG A 255 23.43 -28.14 -33.08
CA ARG A 255 22.22 -27.84 -32.29
C ARG A 255 21.63 -29.03 -31.52
N LEU A 256 22.39 -30.12 -31.36
CA LEU A 256 21.91 -31.33 -30.67
C LEU A 256 22.40 -31.43 -29.22
N GLY A 257 23.45 -30.71 -28.84
CA GLY A 257 24.05 -30.73 -27.50
C GLY A 257 24.10 -29.36 -26.84
N ILE A 258 24.34 -29.36 -25.52
CA ILE A 258 24.63 -28.15 -24.73
C ILE A 258 26.15 -27.93 -24.72
N LEU A 259 26.58 -26.74 -25.15
CA LEU A 259 27.99 -26.35 -25.25
C LEU A 259 28.54 -25.92 -23.87
N GLN A 260 29.54 -26.64 -23.39
CA GLN A 260 30.23 -26.35 -22.13
C GLN A 260 31.46 -25.48 -22.31
N ASP A 261 32.28 -25.76 -23.32
CA ASP A 261 33.54 -25.06 -23.57
C ASP A 261 34.04 -25.37 -24.98
N ILE A 262 35.00 -24.59 -25.48
CA ILE A 262 35.68 -24.81 -26.76
C ILE A 262 37.17 -24.99 -26.49
N LEU A 263 37.65 -26.22 -26.67
CA LEU A 263 39.07 -26.53 -26.54
C LEU A 263 39.80 -26.19 -27.85
N ILE A 264 40.73 -25.24 -27.79
CA ILE A 264 41.62 -24.92 -28.89
C ILE A 264 42.86 -25.81 -28.80
N THR A 265 43.04 -26.69 -29.77
CA THR A 265 44.20 -27.58 -29.89
C THR A 265 44.99 -27.30 -31.17
N THR A 266 46.15 -27.92 -31.34
CA THR A 266 46.93 -27.84 -32.59
C THR A 266 46.20 -28.42 -33.81
N GLU A 267 45.18 -29.27 -33.60
CA GLU A 267 44.38 -29.91 -34.65
C GLU A 267 43.07 -29.16 -34.96
N GLY A 268 42.73 -28.14 -34.17
CA GLY A 268 41.52 -27.32 -34.35
C GLY A 268 40.75 -27.08 -33.05
N GLU A 269 39.55 -26.53 -33.21
CA GLU A 269 38.59 -26.25 -32.13
C GLU A 269 37.66 -27.45 -31.90
N TYR A 270 37.55 -27.92 -30.66
CA TYR A 270 36.66 -29.01 -30.25
C TYR A 270 35.62 -28.53 -29.25
N GLU A 271 34.34 -28.80 -29.52
CA GLU A 271 33.23 -28.48 -28.62
C GLU A 271 33.10 -29.53 -27.52
N LEU A 272 33.20 -29.11 -26.25
CA LEU A 272 32.86 -29.94 -25.10
C LEU A 272 31.35 -29.89 -24.87
N VAL A 273 30.71 -31.05 -24.81
CA VAL A 273 29.25 -31.19 -24.71
C VAL A 273 28.86 -31.73 -23.35
N TRP A 274 27.85 -31.13 -22.72
CA TRP A 274 27.34 -31.61 -21.43
C TRP A 274 26.67 -32.98 -21.57
N SER A 275 27.01 -33.89 -20.66
CA SER A 275 26.55 -35.29 -20.67
C SER A 275 25.08 -35.48 -20.25
N GLY A 276 24.49 -34.52 -19.53
CA GLY A 276 23.11 -34.60 -19.03
C GLY A 276 22.92 -35.30 -17.68
N GLU A 277 23.95 -35.99 -17.16
CA GLU A 277 23.87 -36.77 -15.91
C GLU A 277 24.06 -35.91 -14.65
N GLU A 278 25.02 -34.99 -14.70
CA GLU A 278 25.38 -34.10 -13.58
C GLU A 278 24.41 -32.90 -13.47
N ASP A 279 24.74 -31.93 -12.62
CA ASP A 279 24.06 -30.64 -12.62
C ASP A 279 24.27 -29.93 -13.97
N TYR A 280 23.29 -29.11 -14.36
CA TYR A 280 23.34 -28.38 -15.61
C TYR A 280 24.56 -27.44 -15.64
N ARG A 281 25.32 -27.47 -16.74
CA ARG A 281 26.49 -26.61 -16.94
C ARG A 281 26.65 -26.27 -18.42
N ASP A 282 26.76 -24.99 -18.72
CA ASP A 282 27.12 -24.42 -20.02
C ASP A 282 28.35 -23.50 -19.93
N GLN A 283 28.77 -22.93 -21.06
CA GLN A 283 29.94 -22.03 -21.14
C GLN A 283 29.79 -20.70 -20.36
N TYR A 284 28.59 -20.30 -19.96
CA TYR A 284 28.31 -19.08 -19.18
C TYR A 284 28.01 -19.37 -17.71
N SER A 285 27.90 -20.65 -17.34
CA SER A 285 27.70 -21.12 -15.97
C SER A 285 29.00 -21.05 -15.16
N ILE A 286 29.67 -19.89 -15.16
CA ILE A 286 30.95 -19.62 -14.49
C ILE A 286 30.68 -18.98 -13.12
N LYS A 287 31.45 -19.34 -12.10
CA LYS A 287 31.41 -18.66 -10.80
C LYS A 287 31.94 -17.24 -10.92
N ILE A 288 31.20 -16.26 -10.42
CA ILE A 288 31.65 -14.87 -10.34
C ILE A 288 32.95 -14.81 -9.50
N PRO A 289 34.00 -14.09 -9.92
CA PRO A 289 35.20 -13.92 -9.12
C PRO A 289 34.87 -13.34 -7.74
N VAL A 290 35.54 -13.81 -6.69
CA VAL A 290 35.27 -13.46 -5.28
C VAL A 290 35.28 -11.94 -5.07
N ASP A 291 36.19 -11.23 -5.74
CA ASP A 291 36.42 -9.80 -5.52
C ASP A 291 35.69 -8.90 -6.54
N PHE A 292 34.88 -9.44 -7.46
CA PHE A 292 34.27 -8.65 -8.54
C PHE A 292 33.39 -7.52 -7.99
N PHE A 293 32.53 -7.85 -7.02
CA PHE A 293 31.62 -6.88 -6.42
C PHE A 293 32.34 -5.91 -5.51
N GLU A 294 33.30 -6.37 -4.71
CA GLU A 294 34.13 -5.50 -3.85
C GLU A 294 34.80 -4.39 -4.67
N ASN A 295 35.40 -4.74 -5.81
CA ASN A 295 36.03 -3.77 -6.72
C ASN A 295 35.03 -2.74 -7.30
N ILE A 296 33.81 -3.17 -7.64
CA ILE A 296 32.74 -2.27 -8.09
C ILE A 296 32.35 -1.30 -6.96
N PHE A 297 32.15 -1.80 -5.74
CA PHE A 297 31.81 -0.96 -4.59
C PHE A 297 32.90 0.04 -4.25
N GLU A 298 34.16 -0.38 -4.23
CA GLU A 298 35.26 0.55 -3.99
C GLU A 298 35.31 1.68 -5.03
N SER A 299 35.03 1.35 -6.30
CA SER A 299 34.99 2.33 -7.38
C SER A 299 33.83 3.33 -7.22
N ILE A 300 32.65 2.86 -6.82
CA ILE A 300 31.49 3.70 -6.53
C ILE A 300 31.71 4.57 -5.29
N LYS A 301 32.34 4.01 -4.25
CA LYS A 301 32.61 4.73 -3.00
C LYS A 301 33.48 5.97 -3.24
N LYS A 302 34.38 5.93 -4.24
CA LYS A 302 35.17 7.09 -4.67
C LYS A 302 34.32 8.23 -5.25
N LEU A 303 33.12 7.93 -5.77
CA LEU A 303 32.18 8.94 -6.25
C LEU A 303 31.31 9.51 -5.12
N GLU A 304 31.45 8.99 -3.89
CA GLU A 304 30.63 9.34 -2.72
C GLU A 304 29.11 9.24 -2.96
N LEU A 305 28.70 8.37 -3.89
CA LEU A 305 27.30 8.10 -4.16
C LEU A 305 26.74 7.12 -3.14
N SER A 306 25.57 7.44 -2.59
CA SER A 306 24.82 6.49 -1.76
C SER A 306 24.16 5.43 -2.65
N ILE A 307 24.69 4.22 -2.62
CA ILE A 307 24.17 3.04 -3.35
C ILE A 307 23.74 2.00 -2.32
N PRO A 308 22.64 1.24 -2.56
CA PRO A 308 22.18 0.22 -1.61
C PRO A 308 23.28 -0.78 -1.24
N LYS A 309 23.41 -1.12 0.05
CA LYS A 309 24.31 -2.19 0.54
C LYS A 309 23.73 -3.57 0.20
N PHE A 310 24.60 -4.56 0.04
CA PHE A 310 24.24 -5.90 -0.41
C PHE A 310 24.44 -6.90 0.73
N SER A 311 23.55 -7.88 0.84
CA SER A 311 23.78 -9.06 1.67
C SER A 311 24.69 -10.05 0.94
N GLU A 312 25.67 -10.63 1.64
CA GLU A 312 26.65 -11.58 1.08
C GLU A 312 25.98 -12.81 0.42
N GLU A 313 24.78 -13.18 0.87
CA GLU A 313 24.00 -14.29 0.30
C GLU A 313 23.49 -14.02 -1.13
N SER A 314 23.46 -12.75 -1.57
CA SER A 314 22.95 -12.34 -2.89
C SER A 314 23.91 -12.62 -4.06
N PHE A 315 25.18 -12.95 -3.81
CA PHE A 315 26.22 -12.96 -4.85
C PHE A 315 26.26 -14.23 -5.70
N THR A 316 25.56 -15.30 -5.31
CA THR A 316 25.58 -16.56 -6.08
C THR A 316 24.67 -16.55 -7.32
N ARG A 317 23.75 -15.58 -7.46
CA ARG A 317 22.75 -15.48 -8.55
C ARG A 317 22.50 -14.03 -9.00
N PHE A 318 23.53 -13.38 -9.52
CA PHE A 318 23.50 -11.98 -9.95
C PHE A 318 23.68 -11.85 -11.48
N GLY A 319 22.76 -11.18 -12.18
CA GLY A 319 22.82 -10.96 -13.64
C GLY A 319 22.64 -9.50 -14.06
N GLN A 320 22.53 -9.26 -15.37
CA GLN A 320 22.43 -7.93 -15.96
C GLN A 320 21.24 -7.11 -15.42
N ILE A 321 20.09 -7.74 -15.15
CA ILE A 321 18.92 -7.04 -14.64
C ILE A 321 19.18 -6.47 -13.26
N GLN A 322 19.80 -7.27 -12.38
CA GLN A 322 20.17 -6.82 -11.04
C GLN A 322 21.26 -5.75 -11.10
N LEU A 323 22.23 -5.89 -12.01
CA LEU A 323 23.27 -4.88 -12.24
C LEU A 323 22.68 -3.54 -12.68
N GLU A 324 21.73 -3.55 -13.61
CA GLU A 324 21.06 -2.34 -14.09
C GLU A 324 20.26 -1.68 -12.97
N LYS A 325 19.40 -2.45 -12.30
CA LYS A 325 18.52 -1.94 -11.24
C LYS A 325 19.31 -1.41 -10.04
N LYS A 326 20.35 -2.11 -9.62
CA LYS A 326 21.08 -1.78 -8.38
C LYS A 326 22.28 -0.85 -8.59
N PHE A 327 22.80 -0.71 -9.82
CA PHE A 327 23.99 0.11 -10.08
C PHE A 327 23.85 1.04 -11.29
N LEU A 328 23.67 0.50 -12.50
CA LEU A 328 23.83 1.30 -13.72
C LEU A 328 22.77 2.40 -13.84
N ASN A 329 21.53 2.13 -13.39
CA ASN A 329 20.47 3.13 -13.39
C ASN A 329 20.77 4.27 -12.41
N TYR A 330 21.31 3.97 -11.22
CA TYR A 330 21.72 5.00 -10.25
C TYR A 330 22.84 5.89 -10.81
N LEU A 331 23.86 5.29 -11.45
CA LEU A 331 24.97 6.05 -12.04
C LEU A 331 24.52 6.92 -13.21
N ARG A 332 23.70 6.38 -14.13
CA ARG A 332 23.11 7.16 -15.23
C ARG A 332 22.27 8.33 -14.71
N LYS A 333 21.51 8.08 -13.65
CA LYS A 333 20.66 9.07 -13.01
C LYS A 333 21.48 10.19 -12.37
N ALA A 334 22.47 9.84 -11.52
CA ALA A 334 23.38 10.81 -10.92
C ALA A 334 24.08 11.69 -11.97
N LEU A 335 24.50 11.09 -13.10
CA LEU A 335 25.10 11.83 -14.20
C LEU A 335 24.10 12.78 -14.89
N SER A 336 22.88 12.32 -15.14
CA SER A 336 21.83 13.15 -15.76
C SER A 336 21.34 14.29 -14.86
N GLU A 337 21.33 14.06 -13.54
CA GLU A 337 20.94 15.05 -12.54
C GLU A 337 22.04 16.12 -12.36
N GLY A 338 23.29 15.74 -12.61
CA GLY A 338 24.48 16.58 -12.43
C GLY A 338 25.11 16.42 -11.04
N GLU A 339 24.78 15.35 -10.32
CA GLU A 339 25.41 14.97 -9.05
C GLU A 339 26.84 14.46 -9.26
N ILE A 340 27.08 13.81 -10.40
CA ILE A 340 28.43 13.49 -10.90
C ILE A 340 28.67 14.19 -12.23
N ILE A 341 29.91 14.58 -12.48
CA ILE A 341 30.36 15.24 -13.70
C ILE A 341 31.43 14.42 -14.39
N GLN A 342 31.48 14.52 -15.72
CA GLN A 342 32.50 13.87 -16.52
C GLN A 342 33.72 14.81 -16.67
N THR A 343 34.90 14.29 -16.36
CA THR A 343 36.19 14.95 -16.53
C THR A 343 37.09 14.16 -17.47
N PRO A 344 38.22 14.73 -17.93
CA PRO A 344 39.21 13.99 -18.71
C PRO A 344 39.79 12.75 -17.99
N GLU A 345 39.76 12.73 -16.66
CA GLU A 345 40.31 11.65 -15.83
C GLU A 345 39.25 10.60 -15.43
N GLY A 346 37.96 10.85 -15.68
CA GLY A 346 36.89 9.93 -15.36
C GLY A 346 35.59 10.62 -14.95
N TYR A 347 34.91 10.06 -13.95
CA TYR A 347 33.76 10.68 -13.32
C TYR A 347 34.13 11.10 -11.90
N GLU A 348 33.66 12.28 -11.49
CA GLU A 348 33.84 12.79 -10.13
C GLU A 348 32.54 13.39 -9.60
N LYS A 349 32.44 13.55 -8.27
CA LYS A 349 31.32 14.22 -7.62
C LYS A 349 31.29 15.70 -7.99
N ALA A 350 30.10 16.22 -8.29
CA ALA A 350 29.92 17.64 -8.52
C ALA A 350 30.25 18.44 -7.25
N PRO A 351 30.93 19.61 -7.37
CA PRO A 351 31.15 20.50 -6.24
C PRO A 351 29.83 20.88 -5.54
N GLU A 352 29.84 20.99 -4.21
CA GLU A 352 28.66 21.43 -3.43
C GLU A 352 28.17 22.82 -3.85
N ASP A 353 29.04 23.64 -4.45
CA ASP A 353 28.67 24.91 -5.03
C ASP A 353 27.84 24.79 -6.31
N LEU A 354 27.74 23.63 -6.95
CA LEU A 354 26.99 23.46 -8.20
C LEU A 354 25.79 22.53 -8.05
N PHE A 355 25.86 21.57 -7.13
CA PHE A 355 24.80 20.61 -6.86
C PHE A 355 24.70 20.33 -5.36
N GLN A 356 23.48 20.39 -4.81
CA GLN A 356 23.22 20.03 -3.41
C GLN A 356 21.93 19.21 -3.32
N ARG A 357 22.00 18.06 -2.65
CA ARG A 357 20.78 17.36 -2.22
C ARG A 357 20.09 18.18 -1.14
N MET A 358 18.77 18.18 -1.15
CA MET A 358 17.96 18.92 -0.20
C MET A 358 17.00 18.00 0.53
N HIS A 359 16.75 18.30 1.80
CA HIS A 359 15.75 17.62 2.58
C HIS A 359 14.38 18.30 2.37
N GLU A 360 13.34 17.51 2.13
CA GLU A 360 11.98 17.98 1.85
C GLU A 360 11.37 18.82 2.98
N ALA A 361 11.73 18.54 4.24
CA ALA A 361 11.30 19.34 5.40
C ALA A 361 11.76 20.81 5.29
N ILE A 362 12.98 21.03 4.79
CA ILE A 362 13.52 22.39 4.55
C ILE A 362 12.70 23.07 3.46
N HIS A 363 12.37 22.36 2.38
CA HIS A 363 11.58 22.92 1.29
C HIS A 363 10.14 23.24 1.70
N PHE A 364 9.49 22.41 2.53
CA PHE A 364 8.18 22.73 3.10
C PHE A 364 8.22 23.99 3.98
N ALA A 365 9.25 24.17 4.80
CA ALA A 365 9.45 25.38 5.59
C ALA A 365 9.57 26.63 4.70
N GLU A 366 10.28 26.51 3.57
CA GLU A 366 10.36 27.59 2.58
C GLU A 366 9.02 27.92 1.92
N ILE A 367 8.24 26.91 1.52
CA ILE A 367 6.90 27.10 0.92
C ILE A 367 5.98 27.84 1.91
N ILE A 368 5.96 27.42 3.17
CA ILE A 368 5.14 28.04 4.23
C ILE A 368 5.57 29.49 4.46
N ARG A 369 6.89 29.75 4.53
CA ARG A 369 7.43 31.10 4.76
C ARG A 369 7.16 32.05 3.59
N LYS A 370 7.36 31.59 2.34
CA LYS A 370 7.11 32.40 1.14
C LYS A 370 5.62 32.71 0.99
N GLY A 371 4.75 31.74 1.28
CA GLY A 371 3.31 31.88 1.11
C GLY A 371 2.88 32.14 -0.33
N GLY A 372 1.70 32.73 -0.51
CA GLY A 372 1.16 33.09 -1.82
C GLY A 372 0.92 31.89 -2.73
N LYS A 373 1.23 32.04 -4.02
CA LYS A 373 0.92 31.05 -5.07
C LYS A 373 1.57 29.69 -4.85
N ASP A 374 2.79 29.63 -4.31
CA ASP A 374 3.49 28.36 -4.05
C ASP A 374 2.75 27.55 -2.98
N LEU A 375 2.27 28.23 -1.93
CA LEU A 375 1.47 27.61 -0.87
C LEU A 375 0.09 27.16 -1.37
N GLU A 376 -0.59 28.00 -2.15
CA GLU A 376 -1.87 27.65 -2.81
C GLU A 376 -1.73 26.43 -3.72
N SER A 377 -0.70 26.40 -4.56
CA SER A 377 -0.35 25.26 -5.41
C SER A 377 -0.09 24.00 -4.58
N SER A 378 0.66 24.12 -3.48
CA SER A 378 0.99 22.98 -2.63
C SER A 378 -0.24 22.37 -1.94
N VAL A 379 -1.19 23.21 -1.51
CA VAL A 379 -2.49 22.77 -0.98
C VAL A 379 -3.33 22.08 -2.08
N ALA A 380 -3.35 22.63 -3.30
CA ALA A 380 -4.09 22.03 -4.40
C ALA A 380 -3.49 20.66 -4.83
N ILE A 381 -2.17 20.52 -4.84
CA ILE A 381 -1.52 19.23 -5.08
C ILE A 381 -1.85 18.25 -3.95
N ALA A 382 -1.83 18.70 -2.68
CA ALA A 382 -2.24 17.87 -1.55
C ALA A 382 -3.66 17.29 -1.73
N GLN A 383 -4.62 18.10 -2.16
CA GLN A 383 -5.98 17.64 -2.46
C GLN A 383 -6.01 16.56 -3.56
N ALA A 384 -5.16 16.67 -4.57
CA ALA A 384 -5.05 15.67 -5.63
C ALA A 384 -4.32 14.38 -5.17
N VAL A 385 -3.45 14.47 -4.15
CA VAL A 385 -2.73 13.32 -3.57
C VAL A 385 -3.59 12.53 -2.59
N ILE A 386 -4.48 13.17 -1.82
CA ILE A 386 -5.32 12.51 -0.80
C ILE A 386 -6.04 11.24 -1.32
N PRO A 387 -6.69 11.24 -2.50
CA PRO A 387 -7.32 10.03 -3.05
C PRO A 387 -6.32 8.89 -3.37
N LEU A 388 -5.05 9.23 -3.60
CA LEU A 388 -3.96 8.31 -3.92
C LEU A 388 -3.33 7.67 -2.68
N GLU A 389 -3.68 8.11 -1.46
CA GLU A 389 -3.18 7.49 -0.23
C GLU A 389 -3.44 5.98 -0.19
N GLN A 390 -4.46 5.51 -0.91
CA GLN A 390 -4.79 4.11 -0.94
C GLN A 390 -3.83 3.25 -1.78
N THR A 391 -3.07 3.89 -2.67
CA THR A 391 -2.13 3.24 -3.58
C THR A 391 -0.67 3.62 -3.30
N LEU A 392 -0.43 4.65 -2.47
CA LEU A 392 0.89 5.15 -2.12
C LEU A 392 1.37 4.70 -0.75
N LYS A 393 2.62 4.23 -0.70
CA LYS A 393 3.33 3.90 0.54
C LYS A 393 4.18 5.08 0.97
N PHE A 394 3.69 5.83 1.96
CA PHE A 394 4.42 6.96 2.53
C PHE A 394 5.44 6.49 3.57
N GLN A 395 6.65 7.00 3.47
CA GLN A 395 7.73 6.82 4.43
C GLN A 395 8.00 8.15 5.13
N THR A 396 8.11 8.13 6.46
CA THR A 396 8.46 9.33 7.23
C THR A 396 9.94 9.66 7.07
N THR A 397 10.21 10.85 6.56
CA THR A 397 11.57 11.35 6.30
C THR A 397 11.95 12.49 7.25
N GLY A 398 11.01 13.01 8.02
CA GLY A 398 11.31 13.97 9.07
C GLY A 398 10.07 14.63 9.66
N THR A 399 10.27 15.74 10.35
CA THR A 399 9.19 16.58 10.89
C THR A 399 9.47 18.06 10.68
N LEU A 400 8.39 18.84 10.63
CA LEU A 400 8.38 20.29 10.70
C LEU A 400 7.43 20.66 11.84
N GLU A 401 7.97 21.18 12.94
CA GLU A 401 7.26 21.31 14.23
C GLU A 401 6.63 19.96 14.64
N SER A 402 5.29 19.88 14.75
CA SER A 402 4.55 18.63 14.96
C SER A 402 4.06 17.97 13.69
N PHE A 403 4.27 18.58 12.53
CA PHE A 403 3.81 18.04 11.26
C PHE A 403 4.79 17.00 10.75
N LYS A 404 4.27 15.87 10.26
CA LYS A 404 5.10 14.79 9.72
C LYS A 404 5.42 15.07 8.28
N VAL A 405 6.69 15.00 7.93
CA VAL A 405 7.17 15.08 6.55
C VAL A 405 7.35 13.65 6.05
N GLN A 406 6.73 13.35 4.92
CA GLN A 406 6.79 12.02 4.33
C GLN A 406 7.00 12.09 2.83
N SER A 407 7.57 11.02 2.27
CA SER A 407 7.69 10.85 0.83
C SER A 407 7.15 9.50 0.38
N ALA A 408 6.66 9.43 -0.85
CA ALA A 408 6.21 8.21 -1.50
C ALA A 408 6.64 8.21 -2.97
N SER A 409 6.86 7.03 -3.54
CA SER A 409 7.10 6.88 -4.97
C SER A 409 5.80 6.45 -5.66
N LEU A 410 5.28 7.30 -6.54
CA LEU A 410 4.13 7.01 -7.40
C LEU A 410 4.62 6.33 -8.68
N ALA A 411 4.30 5.05 -8.83
CA ALA A 411 4.64 4.28 -10.01
C ALA A 411 3.80 4.72 -11.22
N LEU A 412 4.43 5.20 -12.29
CA LEU A 412 3.77 5.57 -13.54
C LEU A 412 4.10 4.52 -14.62
N ARG A 413 3.61 4.73 -15.84
CA ARG A 413 3.92 3.87 -16.99
C ARG A 413 5.36 4.08 -17.46
N GLY A 414 6.30 3.37 -16.82
CA GLY A 414 7.72 3.34 -17.21
C GLY A 414 8.62 4.35 -16.52
N GLU A 415 8.06 5.13 -15.61
CA GLU A 415 8.78 6.13 -14.81
C GLU A 415 8.16 6.19 -13.41
N ASN A 416 8.84 6.88 -12.49
CA ASN A 416 8.37 7.09 -11.13
C ASN A 416 8.31 8.58 -10.85
N LEU A 417 7.28 9.00 -10.14
CA LEU A 417 7.18 10.35 -9.60
C LEU A 417 7.41 10.28 -8.09
N LYS A 418 8.30 11.09 -7.55
CA LYS A 418 8.44 11.19 -6.09
C LYS A 418 7.48 12.25 -5.59
N VAL A 419 6.60 11.88 -4.67
CA VAL A 419 5.62 12.77 -4.05
C VAL A 419 6.01 12.99 -2.60
N TYR A 420 6.06 14.25 -2.19
CA TYR A 420 6.38 14.66 -0.82
C TYR A 420 5.14 15.29 -0.21
N VAL A 421 4.87 14.99 1.06
CA VAL A 421 3.68 15.46 1.76
C VAL A 421 4.04 15.94 3.16
N LEU A 422 3.32 16.96 3.61
CA LEU A 422 3.30 17.41 4.99
C LEU A 422 1.95 17.04 5.61
N ARG A 423 1.97 16.21 6.66
CA ARG A 423 0.77 15.80 7.39
C ARG A 423 0.63 16.54 8.69
N ASP A 424 -0.61 16.90 9.01
CA ASP A 424 -0.93 17.35 10.36
C ASP A 424 -0.87 16.18 11.36
N TYR A 425 -1.08 16.50 12.64
CA TYR A 425 -1.12 15.55 13.74
C TYR A 425 -2.29 14.54 13.68
N ASN A 426 -3.35 14.82 12.90
CA ASN A 426 -4.41 13.86 12.61
C ASN A 426 -4.00 12.87 11.52
N GLY A 427 -2.80 13.04 10.95
CA GLY A 427 -2.31 12.26 9.84
C GLY A 427 -2.99 12.62 8.52
N ILE A 428 -3.56 13.82 8.37
CA ILE A 428 -4.16 14.29 7.12
C ILE A 428 -3.12 15.06 6.31
N ILE A 429 -2.98 14.79 5.01
CA ILE A 429 -2.11 15.56 4.12
C ILE A 429 -2.64 16.99 4.00
N LYS A 430 -1.75 17.96 4.25
CA LYS A 430 -2.05 19.40 4.17
C LYS A 430 -1.32 20.10 3.03
N LEU A 431 -0.05 19.77 2.82
CA LEU A 431 0.78 20.29 1.75
C LEU A 431 1.41 19.15 0.98
N ALA A 432 1.65 19.35 -0.30
CA ALA A 432 2.37 18.41 -1.14
C ALA A 432 3.13 19.10 -2.26
N PHE A 433 4.18 18.45 -2.74
CA PHE A 433 4.87 18.77 -4.00
C PHE A 433 5.44 17.47 -4.59
N PHE A 434 5.97 17.53 -5.80
CA PHE A 434 6.53 16.35 -6.44
C PHE A 434 7.82 16.65 -7.22
N THR A 435 8.58 15.59 -7.52
CA THR A 435 9.74 15.62 -8.42
C THR A 435 9.60 14.49 -9.46
N HIS A 436 10.14 14.72 -10.67
CA HIS A 436 10.27 13.68 -11.69
C HIS A 436 11.42 12.72 -11.37
N GLU A 437 12.37 13.18 -10.56
CA GLU A 437 13.49 12.40 -10.07
C GLU A 437 13.19 11.76 -8.69
N ASP A 438 14.06 10.84 -8.26
CA ASP A 438 13.87 10.09 -6.99
C ASP A 438 14.34 10.91 -5.78
N SER A 439 15.10 11.98 -6.01
CA SER A 439 15.70 12.82 -4.99
C SER A 439 15.34 14.28 -5.20
N LEU A 440 15.25 15.02 -4.11
CA LEU A 440 15.11 16.48 -4.12
C LEU A 440 16.50 17.11 -4.11
N TYR A 441 16.76 17.99 -5.06
CA TYR A 441 18.05 18.67 -5.18
C TYR A 441 17.90 20.09 -5.74
N GLN A 442 18.96 20.87 -5.56
CA GLN A 442 19.14 22.13 -6.24
C GLN A 442 20.44 22.11 -7.06
N LYS A 443 20.42 22.73 -8.24
CA LYS A 443 21.60 22.88 -9.09
C LYS A 443 21.70 24.24 -9.76
N ARG A 444 22.92 24.61 -10.14
CA ARG A 444 23.22 25.79 -10.96
C ARG A 444 24.37 25.51 -11.92
N GLN A 445 24.41 26.17 -13.07
CA GLN A 445 25.46 25.94 -14.08
C GLN A 445 26.77 26.63 -13.70
N SER A 446 26.69 27.74 -12.97
CA SER A 446 27.86 28.46 -12.45
C SER A 446 27.54 29.13 -11.12
N ILE A 447 28.57 29.49 -10.35
CA ILE A 447 28.44 30.13 -9.02
C ILE A 447 27.68 31.47 -9.09
N ASN A 448 27.66 32.13 -10.25
CA ASN A 448 27.00 33.41 -10.45
C ASN A 448 25.50 33.29 -10.79
N GLU A 449 25.01 32.09 -11.04
CA GLU A 449 23.60 31.83 -11.32
C GLU A 449 22.80 31.47 -10.07
N SER A 450 21.50 31.76 -10.12
CA SER A 450 20.55 31.37 -9.08
C SER A 450 20.37 29.85 -9.06
N TRP A 451 20.18 29.29 -7.86
CA TRP A 451 19.78 27.90 -7.70
C TRP A 451 18.47 27.59 -8.40
N LYS A 452 18.43 26.46 -9.11
CA LYS A 452 17.22 25.86 -9.67
C LYS A 452 16.90 24.59 -8.90
N TYR A 453 15.69 24.52 -8.37
CA TYR A 453 15.15 23.37 -7.66
C TYR A 453 14.46 22.45 -8.65
N ASN A 454 14.53 21.14 -8.45
CA ASN A 454 13.74 20.18 -9.23
C ASN A 454 12.33 19.95 -8.66
N ALA A 455 11.99 20.55 -7.51
CA ALA A 455 10.64 20.53 -6.95
C ALA A 455 9.64 21.20 -7.89
N ASN A 456 8.51 20.53 -8.11
CA ASN A 456 7.45 20.98 -8.98
C ASN A 456 6.16 21.26 -8.18
N LEU A 457 5.57 22.43 -8.42
CA LEU A 457 4.34 22.94 -7.82
C LEU A 457 3.24 23.22 -8.87
N SER A 458 3.38 22.67 -10.07
CA SER A 458 2.40 22.79 -11.16
C SER A 458 1.24 21.82 -10.97
N VAL A 459 0.10 22.33 -10.50
CA VAL A 459 -1.14 21.55 -10.31
C VAL A 459 -1.62 20.94 -11.65
N LEU A 460 -1.55 21.71 -12.74
CA LEU A 460 -1.99 21.25 -14.06
C LEU A 460 -1.14 20.09 -14.58
N GLU A 461 0.17 20.16 -14.38
CA GLU A 461 1.10 19.10 -14.78
C GLU A 461 0.84 17.84 -13.96
N PHE A 462 0.74 17.96 -12.63
CA PHE A 462 0.45 16.83 -11.74
C PHE A 462 -0.85 16.13 -12.13
N VAL A 463 -1.95 16.87 -12.28
CA VAL A 463 -3.25 16.30 -12.68
C VAL A 463 -3.19 15.68 -14.07
N SER A 464 -2.44 16.28 -15.01
CA SER A 464 -2.25 15.70 -16.36
C SER A 464 -1.51 14.36 -16.30
N ILE A 465 -0.45 14.26 -15.49
CA ILE A 465 0.29 13.01 -15.24
C ILE A 465 -0.65 11.95 -14.65
N LEU A 466 -1.45 12.32 -13.64
CA LEU A 466 -2.40 11.39 -13.02
C LEU A 466 -3.47 10.92 -14.01
N ARG A 467 -4.01 11.81 -14.85
CA ARG A 467 -4.99 11.44 -15.88
C ARG A 467 -4.38 10.50 -16.92
N TYR A 468 -3.19 10.83 -17.44
CA TYR A 468 -2.48 10.02 -18.42
C TYR A 468 -2.18 8.59 -17.90
N ASN A 469 -1.89 8.48 -16.60
CA ASN A 469 -1.62 7.20 -15.93
C ASN A 469 -2.84 6.58 -15.23
N ASN A 470 -4.04 7.16 -15.41
CA ASN A 470 -5.32 6.70 -14.85
C ASN A 470 -5.39 6.57 -13.32
N TYR A 471 -4.68 7.45 -12.61
CA TYR A 471 -4.81 7.60 -11.16
C TYR A 471 -6.00 8.48 -10.76
N SER A 472 -6.54 9.29 -11.67
CA SER A 472 -7.66 10.19 -11.37
C SER A 472 -9.02 9.47 -11.42
N VAL A 473 -9.83 9.67 -10.37
CA VAL A 473 -11.25 9.30 -10.36
C VAL A 473 -12.07 10.53 -10.75
N PRO A 474 -13.09 10.43 -11.63
CA PRO A 474 -13.96 11.56 -11.94
C PRO A 474 -14.54 12.20 -10.66
N GLY A 475 -14.28 13.49 -10.44
CA GLY A 475 -14.72 14.22 -9.24
C GLY A 475 -13.67 14.44 -8.15
N THR A 476 -12.44 13.93 -8.30
CA THR A 476 -11.31 14.18 -7.38
C THR A 476 -10.39 15.32 -7.84
N GLU A 477 -10.90 16.26 -8.62
CA GLU A 477 -10.13 17.44 -9.03
C GLU A 477 -10.00 18.41 -7.86
N PRO A 478 -8.84 19.09 -7.70
CA PRO A 478 -8.64 20.03 -6.62
C PRO A 478 -9.70 21.14 -6.68
N SER A 479 -10.34 21.39 -5.55
CA SER A 479 -11.31 22.47 -5.40
C SER A 479 -10.59 23.72 -4.92
N PHE A 480 -10.50 24.72 -5.79
CA PHE A 480 -9.89 26.00 -5.48
C PHE A 480 -10.76 26.86 -4.54
N GLU A 481 -12.04 26.51 -4.34
CA GLU A 481 -12.98 27.30 -3.52
C GLU A 481 -12.65 27.29 -2.02
N LEU A 482 -11.94 26.27 -1.53
CA LEU A 482 -11.66 26.07 -0.09
C LEU A 482 -10.18 26.26 0.26
N ILE A 483 -9.33 26.66 -0.69
CA ILE A 483 -7.88 26.76 -0.47
C ILE A 483 -7.55 27.81 0.60
N ASP A 484 -8.21 28.97 0.57
CA ASP A 484 -7.95 30.04 1.55
C ASP A 484 -8.27 29.62 2.99
N GLU A 485 -9.39 28.91 3.18
CA GLU A 485 -9.77 28.37 4.49
C GLU A 485 -8.75 27.34 4.97
N GLU A 486 -8.28 26.47 4.08
CA GLU A 486 -7.30 25.45 4.41
C GLU A 486 -5.91 26.05 4.73
N ILE A 487 -5.48 27.06 3.98
CA ILE A 487 -4.25 27.82 4.28
C ILE A 487 -4.34 28.44 5.67
N GLN A 488 -5.49 29.03 6.02
CA GLN A 488 -5.67 29.60 7.36
C GLN A 488 -5.63 28.50 8.44
N ASN A 489 -6.29 27.36 8.21
CA ASN A 489 -6.24 26.22 9.13
C ASN A 489 -4.80 25.72 9.37
N ILE A 490 -3.97 25.66 8.32
CA ILE A 490 -2.56 25.25 8.42
C ILE A 490 -1.76 26.26 9.26
N LYS A 491 -1.94 27.57 9.00
CA LYS A 491 -1.25 28.62 9.76
C LYS A 491 -1.64 28.61 11.24
N ASP A 492 -2.93 28.45 11.53
CA ASP A 492 -3.43 28.36 12.90
C ASP A 492 -2.85 27.13 13.62
N ALA A 493 -2.80 25.98 12.94
CA ALA A 493 -2.25 24.75 13.51
C ALA A 493 -0.74 24.85 13.77
N LEU A 494 0.02 25.47 12.88
CA LEU A 494 1.46 25.72 13.10
C LEU A 494 1.71 26.70 14.26
N ALA A 495 0.87 27.72 14.42
CA ALA A 495 0.98 28.67 15.53
C ALA A 495 0.64 28.05 16.91
N LEU A 496 -0.25 27.05 16.93
CA LEU A 496 -0.65 26.32 18.14
C LEU A 496 0.38 25.27 18.57
N SER A 497 1.17 24.75 17.64
CA SER A 497 2.12 23.67 17.91
C SER A 497 3.40 24.20 18.54
N GLN A 498 3.39 24.40 19.86
CA GLN A 498 4.48 25.07 20.59
C GLN A 498 5.51 24.11 21.21
N LYS A 499 5.23 22.79 21.25
CA LYS A 499 6.16 21.79 21.77
C LYS A 499 6.67 20.90 20.62
N PRO A 500 7.99 20.95 20.29
CA PRO A 500 8.55 20.06 19.30
C PRO A 500 8.32 18.60 19.73
N VAL A 501 7.65 17.83 18.88
CA VAL A 501 7.42 16.41 19.11
C VAL A 501 8.71 15.69 18.74
N LEU A 502 9.64 15.63 19.70
CA LEU A 502 10.96 15.03 19.56
C LEU A 502 10.84 13.51 19.37
N GLN A 503 10.72 13.01 18.13
CA GLN A 503 10.76 11.57 17.89
C GLN A 503 12.23 11.13 17.80
N LYS A 504 12.79 10.69 18.92
CA LYS A 504 14.08 10.01 18.92
C LYS A 504 13.81 8.54 18.65
N HIS A 505 14.03 8.09 17.42
CA HIS A 505 13.97 6.67 17.10
C HIS A 505 15.01 5.92 17.92
N ALA A 506 14.58 4.84 18.57
CA ALA A 506 15.46 4.01 19.38
C ALA A 506 16.45 3.29 18.44
N GLU A 507 17.71 3.20 18.83
CA GLU A 507 18.69 2.40 18.10
C GLU A 507 18.21 0.94 18.06
N GLY A 508 18.16 0.33 16.87
CA GLY A 508 17.68 -1.04 16.67
C GLY A 508 16.16 -1.21 16.46
N GLU A 509 15.41 -0.11 16.33
CA GLU A 509 13.97 -0.15 16.10
C GLU A 509 13.60 -0.70 14.70
N LYS A 510 12.82 -1.78 14.67
CA LYS A 510 12.42 -2.46 13.43
C LYS A 510 10.98 -2.09 13.06
N ILE A 511 10.80 -0.98 12.36
CA ILE A 511 9.49 -0.53 11.87
C ILE A 511 9.39 -0.73 10.36
N LEU A 512 8.29 -1.33 9.93
CA LEU A 512 7.87 -1.37 8.54
C LEU A 512 6.58 -0.57 8.36
N TYR A 513 6.44 0.07 7.20
CA TYR A 513 5.27 0.87 6.84
C TYR A 513 4.43 0.18 5.76
N GLY A 514 3.13 0.34 5.84
CA GLY A 514 2.16 -0.29 4.96
C GLY A 514 0.95 0.61 4.67
N LEU A 515 0.14 0.16 3.71
CA LEU A 515 -1.13 0.80 3.37
C LEU A 515 -2.12 0.61 4.52
N ARG A 516 -2.80 1.68 4.92
CA ARG A 516 -3.77 1.66 6.04
C ARG A 516 -5.08 1.05 5.56
N ALA A 517 -5.41 -0.15 6.02
CA ALA A 517 -6.63 -0.84 5.61
C ALA A 517 -7.79 -0.61 6.60
N SER A 518 -7.50 -0.59 7.91
CA SER A 518 -8.48 -0.28 8.95
C SER A 518 -7.81 0.34 10.17
N PRO A 519 -8.33 1.45 10.73
CA PRO A 519 -7.67 2.18 11.82
C PRO A 519 -7.64 1.41 13.14
N GLY A 520 -6.78 1.85 14.06
CA GLY A 520 -6.63 1.27 15.39
C GLY A 520 -5.19 0.84 15.71
N ARG A 521 -4.99 0.34 16.92
CA ARG A 521 -3.70 -0.18 17.39
C ARG A 521 -3.90 -1.49 18.13
N ALA A 522 -3.03 -2.47 17.88
CA ALA A 522 -3.01 -3.74 18.59
C ALA A 522 -1.57 -4.19 18.85
N THR A 523 -1.35 -4.79 20.02
CA THR A 523 -0.09 -5.45 20.38
C THR A 523 -0.38 -6.93 20.55
N GLY A 524 0.42 -7.79 19.94
CA GLY A 524 0.23 -9.24 20.06
C GLY A 524 1.35 -10.02 19.38
N ARG A 525 1.38 -11.32 19.65
CA ARG A 525 2.28 -12.24 18.95
C ARG A 525 1.73 -12.57 17.58
N ILE A 526 2.61 -12.79 16.61
CA ILE A 526 2.16 -13.06 15.24
C ILE A 526 1.84 -14.54 15.01
N LEU A 527 0.88 -14.77 14.12
CA LEU A 527 0.61 -16.07 13.49
C LEU A 527 0.58 -15.89 11.97
N LEU A 528 1.45 -16.61 11.28
CA LEU A 528 1.63 -16.60 9.83
C LEU A 528 0.73 -17.67 9.19
N GLY A 529 -0.29 -17.25 8.45
CA GLY A 529 -1.24 -18.15 7.78
C GLY A 529 -2.17 -18.92 8.73
N ILE A 530 -3.06 -19.73 8.16
CA ILE A 530 -4.12 -20.47 8.89
C ILE A 530 -3.93 -22.00 8.89
N SER A 531 -2.93 -22.52 8.18
CA SER A 531 -2.80 -23.96 7.92
C SER A 531 -2.64 -24.75 9.23
N GLY A 532 -3.61 -25.65 9.50
CA GLY A 532 -3.59 -26.53 10.66
C GLY A 532 -3.99 -25.90 12.00
N ARG A 533 -4.55 -24.68 12.00
CA ARG A 533 -4.93 -23.94 13.22
C ARG A 533 -6.44 -23.81 13.38
N LEU A 534 -6.90 -23.72 14.63
CA LEU A 534 -8.28 -23.39 14.96
C LEU A 534 -8.47 -21.87 15.11
N PRO A 535 -9.66 -21.31 14.79
CA PRO A 535 -9.91 -19.87 14.93
C PRO A 535 -9.62 -19.31 16.32
N GLU A 536 -9.91 -20.08 17.38
CA GLU A 536 -9.71 -19.64 18.77
C GLU A 536 -8.23 -19.44 19.15
N GLU A 537 -7.29 -20.03 18.39
CA GLU A 537 -5.85 -19.82 18.58
C GLU A 537 -5.43 -18.38 18.26
N PHE A 538 -6.20 -17.68 17.43
CA PHE A 538 -5.92 -16.30 17.01
C PHE A 538 -6.32 -15.25 18.05
N ASN A 539 -6.97 -15.65 19.15
CA ASN A 539 -7.30 -14.74 20.24
C ASN A 539 -6.03 -14.04 20.76
N ASP A 540 -6.07 -12.71 20.80
CA ASP A 540 -4.95 -11.84 21.18
C ASP A 540 -3.69 -11.90 20.27
N HIS A 541 -3.77 -12.57 19.11
CA HIS A 541 -2.67 -12.65 18.14
C HIS A 541 -2.86 -11.72 16.96
N ILE A 542 -1.75 -11.30 16.35
CA ILE A 542 -1.75 -10.56 15.09
C ILE A 542 -1.68 -11.57 13.95
N PHE A 543 -2.72 -11.61 13.12
CA PHE A 543 -2.78 -12.52 11.98
C PHE A 543 -2.07 -11.91 10.79
N ILE A 544 -1.09 -12.62 10.22
CA ILE A 544 -0.37 -12.22 9.02
C ILE A 544 -0.61 -13.21 7.88
N ALA A 545 -1.03 -12.74 6.72
CA ALA A 545 -1.33 -13.58 5.56
C ALA A 545 -0.85 -12.99 4.22
N SER A 546 -0.60 -13.86 3.25
CA SER A 546 -0.26 -13.43 1.88
C SER A 546 -1.44 -12.77 1.18
N SER A 547 -2.65 -13.25 1.44
CA SER A 547 -3.92 -12.74 0.91
C SER A 547 -5.04 -13.13 1.86
N ILE A 548 -6.08 -12.31 1.94
CA ILE A 548 -7.25 -12.56 2.78
C ILE A 548 -8.46 -12.84 1.91
N SER A 549 -9.19 -13.91 2.23
CA SER A 549 -10.40 -14.37 1.56
C SER A 549 -11.62 -14.30 2.50
N PRO A 550 -12.86 -14.32 1.98
CA PRO A 550 -14.07 -14.43 2.81
C PRO A 550 -14.09 -15.65 3.73
N ASP A 551 -13.45 -16.74 3.32
CA ASP A 551 -13.40 -17.99 4.09
C ASP A 551 -12.55 -17.84 5.37
N ASP A 552 -11.70 -16.82 5.45
CA ASP A 552 -10.85 -16.53 6.61
C ASP A 552 -11.59 -15.78 7.73
N ASN A 553 -12.87 -15.44 7.57
CA ASN A 553 -13.65 -14.59 8.47
C ASN A 553 -13.60 -15.01 9.95
N ALA A 554 -13.69 -16.32 10.23
CA ALA A 554 -13.62 -16.82 11.61
C ALA A 554 -12.29 -16.48 12.27
N PHE A 555 -11.18 -16.62 11.55
CA PHE A 555 -9.83 -16.28 12.03
C PHE A 555 -9.66 -14.77 12.21
N LEU A 556 -10.17 -13.97 11.26
CA LEU A 556 -10.13 -12.50 11.33
C LEU A 556 -10.89 -11.95 12.53
N TYR A 557 -12.01 -12.58 12.90
CA TYR A 557 -12.81 -12.19 14.07
C TYR A 557 -12.02 -12.37 15.38
N HIS A 558 -11.32 -13.51 15.52
CA HIS A 558 -10.53 -13.83 16.72
C HIS A 558 -9.22 -13.05 16.81
N ALA A 559 -8.62 -12.67 15.67
CA ALA A 559 -7.37 -11.91 15.64
C ALA A 559 -7.50 -10.55 16.37
N ALA A 560 -6.42 -10.12 17.03
CA ALA A 560 -6.31 -8.79 17.62
C ALA A 560 -6.06 -7.70 16.57
N GLY A 561 -5.42 -8.07 15.46
CA GLY A 561 -5.08 -7.20 14.34
C GLY A 561 -4.65 -8.02 13.13
N ILE A 562 -4.65 -7.38 11.96
CA ILE A 562 -4.51 -8.08 10.67
C ILE A 562 -3.41 -7.41 9.85
N VAL A 563 -2.52 -8.21 9.28
CA VAL A 563 -1.46 -7.74 8.38
C VAL A 563 -1.52 -8.58 7.11
N ALA A 564 -1.67 -7.95 5.96
CA ALA A 564 -1.60 -8.63 4.67
C ALA A 564 -0.33 -8.24 3.92
N THR A 565 0.27 -9.14 3.15
CA THR A 565 1.36 -8.77 2.22
C THR A 565 0.90 -8.58 0.79
N GLY A 566 -0.40 -8.79 0.53
CA GLY A 566 -1.02 -8.74 -0.80
C GLY A 566 -2.50 -8.36 -0.74
N GLY A 567 -3.03 -7.91 -1.88
CA GLY A 567 -4.33 -7.24 -2.00
C GLY A 567 -4.22 -5.75 -1.62
N GLY A 568 -4.98 -4.86 -2.27
CA GLY A 568 -4.98 -3.45 -1.84
C GLY A 568 -6.05 -3.16 -0.76
N ILE A 569 -6.24 -1.89 -0.39
CA ILE A 569 -7.14 -1.48 0.71
C ILE A 569 -8.60 -1.91 0.49
N LEU A 570 -9.06 -1.94 -0.77
CA LEU A 570 -10.40 -2.42 -1.15
C LEU A 570 -10.48 -3.95 -1.29
N SER A 571 -9.41 -4.68 -1.00
CA SER A 571 -9.45 -6.14 -0.90
C SER A 571 -10.36 -6.57 0.26
N HIS A 572 -10.69 -7.86 0.28
CA HIS A 572 -11.46 -8.47 1.37
C HIS A 572 -10.83 -8.14 2.75
N ALA A 573 -9.50 -8.04 2.84
CA ALA A 573 -8.78 -7.70 4.06
C ALA A 573 -9.27 -6.40 4.73
N GLY A 574 -9.26 -5.28 4.00
CA GLY A 574 -9.56 -3.96 4.57
C GLY A 574 -11.04 -3.77 4.88
N LEU A 575 -11.92 -4.31 4.02
CA LEU A 575 -13.37 -4.28 4.25
C LEU A 575 -13.76 -5.11 5.48
N ILE A 576 -13.25 -6.34 5.60
CA ILE A 576 -13.56 -7.23 6.71
C ILE A 576 -12.95 -6.70 8.02
N ALA A 577 -11.70 -6.24 8.00
CA ALA A 577 -11.06 -5.64 9.16
C ALA A 577 -11.84 -4.44 9.71
N THR A 578 -12.31 -3.56 8.81
CA THR A 578 -13.14 -2.41 9.17
C THR A 578 -14.50 -2.83 9.72
N GLN A 579 -15.11 -3.88 9.16
CA GLN A 579 -16.36 -4.44 9.68
C GLN A 579 -16.21 -4.97 11.10
N PHE A 580 -15.08 -5.62 11.42
CA PHE A 580 -14.79 -6.14 12.76
C PHE A 580 -14.12 -5.13 13.69
N ASN A 581 -13.91 -3.89 13.25
CA ASN A 581 -13.17 -2.86 13.98
C ASN A 581 -11.80 -3.36 14.47
N LYS A 582 -11.09 -4.08 13.59
CA LYS A 582 -9.74 -4.61 13.83
C LYS A 582 -8.71 -3.75 13.11
N PRO A 583 -7.63 -3.34 13.76
CA PRO A 583 -6.56 -2.62 13.09
C PRO A 583 -5.97 -3.50 11.98
N ALA A 584 -5.80 -2.91 10.80
CA ALA A 584 -5.27 -3.63 9.65
C ALA A 584 -4.39 -2.77 8.75
N ILE A 585 -3.27 -3.36 8.29
CA ILE A 585 -2.37 -2.76 7.30
C ILE A 585 -1.97 -3.76 6.23
N ILE A 586 -1.48 -3.25 5.11
CA ILE A 586 -0.95 -4.04 4.00
C ILE A 586 0.52 -3.66 3.77
N ILE A 587 1.42 -4.60 3.94
CA ILE A 587 2.87 -4.37 3.96
C ILE A 587 3.55 -5.00 2.75
N SER A 588 4.77 -4.58 2.45
CA SER A 588 5.64 -5.32 1.54
C SER A 588 6.34 -6.45 2.30
N GLY A 589 6.46 -7.62 1.68
CA GLY A 589 7.33 -8.67 2.19
C GLY A 589 7.36 -9.88 1.26
N THR A 590 8.42 -10.68 1.36
CA THR A 590 8.61 -11.88 0.56
C THR A 590 8.44 -13.11 1.43
N TRP A 591 7.45 -13.95 1.11
CA TRP A 591 7.24 -15.22 1.80
C TRP A 591 8.31 -16.23 1.41
N LYS A 592 8.86 -16.92 2.40
CA LYS A 592 9.81 -18.02 2.24
C LYS A 592 9.37 -19.18 3.12
N GLN A 593 9.88 -20.36 2.77
CA GLN A 593 9.60 -21.59 3.50
C GLN A 593 10.93 -22.29 3.80
N GLU A 594 11.10 -22.73 5.04
CA GLU A 594 12.25 -23.53 5.45
C GLU A 594 12.07 -25.01 5.06
N SER A 595 13.16 -25.78 5.16
CA SER A 595 13.18 -27.22 4.85
C SER A 595 12.26 -28.06 5.73
N ASP A 596 11.88 -27.57 6.91
CA ASP A 596 10.95 -28.23 7.84
C ASP A 596 9.47 -27.92 7.54
N GLY A 597 9.21 -27.04 6.57
CA GLY A 597 7.87 -26.61 6.17
C GLY A 597 7.37 -25.34 6.86
N SER A 598 8.10 -24.81 7.85
CA SER A 598 7.78 -23.54 8.51
C SER A 598 7.91 -22.37 7.53
N GLN A 599 7.05 -21.37 7.70
CA GLN A 599 7.03 -20.18 6.87
C GLN A 599 7.64 -19.00 7.62
N PHE A 600 8.32 -18.13 6.89
CA PHE A 600 8.79 -16.84 7.40
C PHE A 600 8.60 -15.75 6.36
N LEU A 601 8.52 -14.51 6.83
CA LEU A 601 8.35 -13.33 6.02
C LEU A 601 9.62 -12.49 6.06
N LEU A 602 10.23 -12.25 4.89
CA LEU A 602 11.30 -11.28 4.73
C LEU A 602 10.71 -9.88 4.53
N TYR A 603 11.22 -8.89 5.27
CA TYR A 603 10.79 -7.50 5.20
C TYR A 603 11.98 -6.54 5.35
N ASN A 604 11.85 -5.33 4.81
CA ASN A 604 12.87 -4.31 4.93
C ASN A 604 12.44 -3.23 5.93
N THR A 605 13.38 -2.75 6.74
CA THR A 605 13.21 -1.53 7.53
C THR A 605 14.24 -0.49 7.12
N LEU A 606 14.00 0.77 7.46
CA LEU A 606 14.92 1.87 7.19
C LEU A 606 15.77 2.14 8.42
N GLU A 607 17.08 2.17 8.25
CA GLU A 607 18.02 2.75 9.21
C GLU A 607 18.36 4.17 8.74
N TYR A 608 18.41 5.13 9.65
CA TYR A 608 18.73 6.52 9.35
C TYR A 608 19.33 7.24 10.55
N GLN A 609 20.03 8.32 10.29
CA GLN A 609 20.51 9.26 11.29
C GLN A 609 19.52 10.42 11.42
N VAL A 610 19.38 10.94 12.64
CA VAL A 610 18.48 12.04 12.93
C VAL A 610 19.29 13.31 13.18
N GLU A 611 19.09 14.34 12.35
CA GLU A 611 19.62 15.69 12.55
C GLU A 611 18.50 16.63 13.00
N GLN A 612 18.81 17.50 13.95
CA GLN A 612 17.91 18.58 14.36
C GLN A 612 18.42 19.91 13.86
N ARG A 613 17.51 20.71 13.32
CA ARG A 613 17.87 22.00 12.73
C ARG A 613 16.74 23.00 12.93
N GLU A 614 17.10 24.21 13.34
CA GLU A 614 16.19 25.35 13.28
C GLU A 614 16.44 26.08 11.96
N GLU A 615 15.40 26.21 11.14
CA GLU A 615 15.51 26.84 9.82
C GLU A 615 14.24 27.66 9.58
N ASN A 616 14.38 28.90 9.11
CA ASN A 616 13.24 29.78 8.82
C ASN A 616 12.27 30.02 10.01
N ALA A 617 12.76 29.97 11.25
CA ALA A 617 11.96 30.02 12.50
C ALA A 617 11.04 28.80 12.71
N PHE A 618 11.35 27.68 12.06
CA PHE A 618 10.73 26.39 12.30
C PHE A 618 11.75 25.39 12.86
N ASN A 619 11.30 24.54 13.79
CA ASN A 619 12.06 23.40 14.27
C ASN A 619 11.87 22.22 13.32
N LEU A 620 12.97 21.72 12.76
CA LEU A 620 12.98 20.60 11.84
C LEU A 620 13.72 19.41 12.43
N THR A 621 13.19 18.21 12.16
CA THR A 621 13.90 16.94 12.33
C THR A 621 14.11 16.33 10.96
N LEU A 622 15.36 16.01 10.61
CA LEU A 622 15.76 15.50 9.30
C LEU A 622 16.25 14.06 9.46
N HIS A 623 15.74 13.13 8.64
CA HIS A 623 16.23 11.75 8.61
C HIS A 623 17.22 11.59 7.45
N HIS A 624 18.50 11.44 7.77
CA HIS A 624 19.60 11.28 6.81
C HIS A 624 20.03 9.81 6.69
N ASP A 625 20.76 9.47 5.62
CA ASP A 625 21.35 8.14 5.41
C ASP A 625 20.33 6.99 5.47
N LEU A 626 19.17 7.18 4.86
CA LEU A 626 18.11 6.17 4.72
C LEU A 626 18.64 4.94 3.99
N HIS A 627 18.88 3.86 4.75
CA HIS A 627 19.33 2.58 4.24
C HIS A 627 18.30 1.50 4.55
N GLU A 628 17.90 0.75 3.52
CA GLU A 628 17.09 -0.45 3.73
C GLU A 628 17.94 -1.59 4.28
N ARG A 629 17.46 -2.21 5.36
CA ARG A 629 18.01 -3.44 5.91
C ARG A 629 16.92 -4.52 5.95
N GLU A 630 17.25 -5.69 5.44
CA GLU A 630 16.35 -6.85 5.40
C GLU A 630 16.38 -7.61 6.73
N TYR A 631 15.20 -8.00 7.19
CA TYR A 631 14.95 -8.75 8.42
C TYR A 631 13.97 -9.90 8.15
N GLN A 632 14.00 -10.89 9.04
CA GLN A 632 13.08 -12.03 9.04
C GLN A 632 12.05 -11.89 10.16
N MET A 633 10.80 -12.24 9.85
CA MET A 633 9.67 -12.32 10.77
C MET A 633 9.10 -13.74 10.76
N GLN A 634 8.83 -14.28 11.95
CA GLN A 634 8.42 -15.68 12.15
C GLN A 634 7.35 -15.82 13.24
N ASP A 635 6.63 -16.94 13.22
CA ASP A 635 5.58 -17.23 14.21
C ASP A 635 6.02 -16.98 15.65
N GLY A 636 5.20 -16.27 16.41
CA GLY A 636 5.46 -15.92 17.80
C GLY A 636 6.14 -14.58 18.05
N ASP A 637 6.67 -13.90 17.01
CA ASP A 637 7.28 -12.57 17.18
C ASP A 637 6.26 -11.60 17.78
N LEU A 638 6.68 -10.87 18.81
CA LEU A 638 5.87 -9.79 19.37
C LEU A 638 5.93 -8.60 18.44
N VAL A 639 4.77 -8.09 18.06
CA VAL A 639 4.65 -6.92 17.21
C VAL A 639 3.65 -5.91 17.78
N ILE A 640 3.86 -4.65 17.42
CA ILE A 640 2.92 -3.56 17.65
C ILE A 640 2.42 -3.12 16.28
N LEU A 641 1.15 -3.37 16.02
CA LEU A 641 0.43 -2.89 14.85
C LEU A 641 -0.23 -1.55 15.18
N ASP A 642 0.24 -0.47 14.56
CA ASP A 642 -0.41 0.84 14.61
C ASP A 642 -0.93 1.20 13.22
N ALA A 643 -2.19 0.85 12.97
CA ALA A 643 -2.83 1.07 11.68
C ALA A 643 -3.29 2.52 11.47
N ASN A 644 -3.36 3.34 12.53
CA ASN A 644 -3.54 4.79 12.39
C ASN A 644 -2.31 5.42 11.76
N GLU A 645 -1.12 4.94 12.15
CA GLU A 645 0.15 5.37 11.56
C GLU A 645 0.50 4.61 10.28
N GLY A 646 -0.10 3.44 10.05
CA GLY A 646 0.24 2.56 8.94
C GLY A 646 1.57 1.86 9.16
N SER A 647 1.90 1.54 10.41
CA SER A 647 3.19 0.98 10.81
C SER A 647 3.03 -0.33 11.59
N LEU A 648 3.98 -1.25 11.40
CA LEU A 648 4.14 -2.45 12.20
C LEU A 648 5.56 -2.46 12.76
N GLN A 649 5.67 -2.42 14.08
CA GLN A 649 6.95 -2.47 14.80
C GLN A 649 7.19 -3.89 15.31
N VAL A 650 8.37 -4.43 15.03
CA VAL A 650 8.75 -5.81 15.38
C VAL A 650 9.67 -5.77 16.58
N LEU A 651 9.20 -6.28 17.72
CA LEU A 651 9.97 -6.40 18.95
C LEU A 651 10.68 -7.77 19.07
N GLY A 652 10.23 -8.77 18.30
CA GLY A 652 10.83 -10.11 18.26
C GLY A 652 10.38 -11.02 19.42
N GLN A 653 11.16 -12.05 19.71
CA GLN A 653 10.86 -13.10 20.71
C GLN A 653 11.85 -13.16 21.87
N GLU A 654 12.58 -12.08 22.10
CA GLU A 654 13.54 -12.05 23.20
C GLU A 654 12.84 -12.27 24.54
N ARG A 655 13.55 -12.93 25.47
CA ARG A 655 12.97 -13.37 26.74
C ARG A 655 12.36 -12.22 27.52
N ASP A 656 13.03 -11.08 27.56
CA ASP A 656 12.60 -9.92 28.33
C ASP A 656 11.42 -9.20 27.63
N THR A 657 11.42 -9.13 26.30
CA THR A 657 10.29 -8.67 25.47
C THR A 657 9.01 -9.45 25.77
N ILE A 658 9.08 -10.78 25.69
CA ILE A 658 7.91 -11.65 25.93
C ILE A 658 7.47 -11.59 27.40
N ALA A 659 8.42 -11.60 28.35
CA ALA A 659 8.10 -11.54 29.77
C ALA A 659 7.43 -10.21 30.17
N LEU A 660 7.84 -9.10 29.56
CA LEU A 660 7.25 -7.79 29.79
C LEU A 660 5.80 -7.72 29.27
N PHE A 661 5.58 -8.18 28.04
CA PHE A 661 4.24 -8.26 27.43
C PHE A 661 3.29 -9.15 28.24
N GLU A 662 3.69 -10.39 28.56
CA GLU A 662 2.88 -11.30 29.36
C GLU A 662 2.63 -10.79 30.78
N GLY A 663 3.61 -10.07 31.36
CA GLY A 663 3.50 -9.43 32.65
C GLY A 663 2.39 -8.38 32.67
N PHE A 664 2.39 -7.44 31.72
CA PHE A 664 1.33 -6.41 31.62
C PHE A 664 -0.05 -7.03 31.33
N LYS A 665 -0.11 -7.97 30.38
CA LYS A 665 -1.35 -8.70 30.06
C LYS A 665 -1.93 -9.42 31.27
N SER A 666 -1.09 -10.15 32.00
CA SER A 666 -1.50 -10.89 33.20
C SER A 666 -1.95 -9.95 34.32
N LEU A 667 -1.24 -8.83 34.54
CA LEU A 667 -1.61 -7.86 35.55
C LEU A 667 -2.99 -7.26 35.29
N GLY A 668 -3.23 -6.82 34.04
CA GLY A 668 -4.52 -6.29 33.61
C GLY A 668 -5.67 -7.27 33.76
N LYS A 669 -5.47 -8.52 33.31
CA LYS A 669 -6.48 -9.58 33.43
C LYS A 669 -6.80 -9.90 34.89
N ILE A 670 -5.79 -10.01 35.76
CA ILE A 670 -6.01 -10.27 37.18
C ILE A 670 -6.80 -9.13 37.83
N ASN A 671 -6.52 -7.87 37.48
CA ASN A 671 -7.26 -6.72 38.00
C ASN A 671 -8.73 -6.73 37.55
N GLU A 672 -8.98 -7.06 36.29
CA GLU A 672 -10.32 -7.24 35.74
C GLU A 672 -11.08 -8.38 36.46
N ASP A 673 -10.44 -9.54 36.64
CA ASP A 673 -11.02 -10.67 37.36
C ASP A 673 -11.34 -10.31 38.83
N ILE A 674 -10.44 -9.58 39.52
CA ILE A 674 -10.67 -9.10 40.89
C ILE A 674 -11.89 -8.17 40.96
N SER A 675 -12.11 -7.32 39.96
CA SER A 675 -13.23 -6.37 39.96
C SER A 675 -14.61 -7.05 39.80
N ASN A 676 -14.64 -8.25 39.23
CA ASN A 676 -15.87 -9.00 38.94
C ASN A 676 -16.14 -10.14 39.94
N ILE A 677 -15.23 -10.38 40.88
CA ILE A 677 -15.31 -11.51 41.83
C ILE A 677 -15.99 -11.12 43.14
N ASN A 678 -16.93 -11.97 43.56
CA ASN A 678 -17.64 -11.84 44.84
C ASN A 678 -17.18 -12.89 45.89
N ASP A 679 -16.45 -13.94 45.49
CA ASP A 679 -15.93 -14.95 46.43
C ASP A 679 -14.63 -14.51 47.10
N VAL A 680 -14.61 -14.55 48.44
CA VAL A 680 -13.48 -14.09 49.27
C VAL A 680 -12.25 -14.98 49.10
N LYS A 681 -12.43 -16.30 48.89
CA LYS A 681 -11.31 -17.24 48.77
C LYS A 681 -10.61 -17.08 47.41
N GLU A 682 -11.39 -16.98 46.34
CA GLU A 682 -10.87 -16.71 45.00
C GLU A 682 -10.17 -15.35 44.91
N LEU A 683 -10.73 -14.32 45.57
CA LEU A 683 -10.13 -13.00 45.68
C LEU A 683 -8.75 -13.02 46.34
N LEU A 684 -8.55 -13.82 47.40
CA LEU A 684 -7.24 -13.97 48.04
C LEU A 684 -6.21 -14.62 47.11
N ILE A 685 -6.62 -15.62 46.33
CA ILE A 685 -5.76 -16.29 45.35
C ILE A 685 -5.32 -15.29 44.25
N LEU A 686 -6.27 -14.53 43.71
CA LEU A 686 -5.98 -13.52 42.70
C LEU A 686 -5.07 -12.40 43.22
N ARG A 687 -5.25 -11.95 44.46
CA ARG A 687 -4.33 -10.99 45.11
C ARG A 687 -2.91 -11.55 45.25
N GLY A 688 -2.77 -12.83 45.60
CA GLY A 688 -1.46 -13.50 45.63
C GLY A 688 -0.80 -13.55 44.26
N LYS A 689 -1.56 -13.91 43.21
CA LYS A 689 -1.08 -13.88 41.81
C LYS A 689 -0.70 -12.46 41.37
N LYS A 690 -1.51 -11.46 41.71
CA LYS A 690 -1.22 -10.04 41.43
C LYS A 690 0.13 -9.62 42.01
N LEU A 691 0.39 -9.93 43.28
CA LEU A 691 1.67 -9.61 43.93
C LEU A 691 2.85 -10.29 43.23
N HIS A 692 2.68 -11.55 42.82
CA HIS A 692 3.72 -12.28 42.10
C HIS A 692 4.04 -11.65 40.73
N VAL A 693 3.02 -11.36 39.92
CA VAL A 693 3.18 -10.73 38.60
C VAL A 693 3.78 -9.34 38.74
N ARG A 694 3.31 -8.53 39.70
CA ARG A 694 3.85 -7.20 39.96
C ARG A 694 5.34 -7.25 40.35
N HIS A 695 5.74 -8.21 41.19
CA HIS A 695 7.14 -8.42 41.57
C HIS A 695 8.03 -8.83 40.38
N GLN A 696 7.49 -9.63 39.46
CA GLN A 696 8.21 -9.99 38.23
C GLN A 696 8.39 -8.78 37.31
N LEU A 697 7.33 -7.99 37.09
CA LEU A 697 7.41 -6.74 36.33
C LEU A 697 8.40 -5.76 36.97
N GLU A 698 8.39 -5.63 38.29
CA GLU A 698 9.35 -4.77 39.00
C GLU A 698 10.81 -5.18 38.75
N LYS A 699 11.11 -6.48 38.79
CA LYS A 699 12.45 -6.98 38.46
C LYS A 699 12.82 -6.71 37.00
N LEU A 700 11.87 -6.85 36.07
CA LEU A 700 12.08 -6.62 34.64
C LEU A 700 12.35 -5.14 34.35
N LEU A 701 11.51 -4.23 34.86
CA LEU A 701 11.64 -2.79 34.62
C LEU A 701 12.94 -2.22 35.21
N ASN A 702 13.36 -2.71 36.39
CA ASN A 702 14.61 -2.28 37.03
C ASN A 702 15.89 -2.73 36.30
N ARG A 703 15.83 -3.80 35.50
CA ARG A 703 16.98 -4.32 34.74
C ARG A 703 16.90 -4.00 33.25
N LEU A 704 15.86 -3.28 32.81
CA LEU A 704 15.61 -2.99 31.42
C LEU A 704 16.74 -2.11 30.88
N SER A 705 17.39 -2.56 29.81
CA SER A 705 18.51 -1.86 29.16
C SER A 705 18.23 -1.51 27.69
N GLU A 706 17.26 -2.18 27.05
CA GLU A 706 16.98 -2.00 25.63
C GLU A 706 16.12 -0.75 25.36
N PRO A 707 16.58 0.21 24.56
CA PRO A 707 15.85 1.43 24.21
C PRO A 707 14.45 1.20 23.64
N VAL A 708 14.30 0.22 22.74
CA VAL A 708 13.03 -0.08 22.04
C VAL A 708 11.95 -0.53 23.01
N LEU A 709 12.31 -1.25 24.07
CA LEU A 709 11.35 -1.73 25.07
C LEU A 709 10.91 -0.63 26.05
N VAL A 710 11.66 0.47 26.17
CA VAL A 710 11.31 1.61 27.02
C VAL A 710 10.04 2.29 26.50
N GLU A 711 10.00 2.60 25.20
CA GLU A 711 8.83 3.21 24.59
C GLU A 711 7.61 2.30 24.69
N PHE A 712 7.78 1.00 24.40
CA PHE A 712 6.72 0.01 24.56
C PHE A 712 6.16 -0.02 25.99
N ALA A 713 7.03 -0.08 27.00
CA ALA A 713 6.62 -0.12 28.41
C ALA A 713 5.87 1.15 28.83
N LEU A 714 6.40 2.33 28.48
CA LEU A 714 5.77 3.61 28.81
C LEU A 714 4.40 3.75 28.13
N ARG A 715 4.30 3.41 26.84
CA ARG A 715 3.02 3.45 26.13
C ARG A 715 2.01 2.48 26.71
N GLU A 716 2.41 1.25 27.07
CA GLU A 716 1.49 0.29 27.68
C GLU A 716 1.00 0.73 29.06
N ILE A 717 1.85 1.37 29.86
CA ILE A 717 1.46 1.90 31.19
C ILE A 717 0.51 3.10 31.07
N LEU A 718 0.75 4.00 30.11
CA LEU A 718 -0.01 5.25 29.97
C LEU A 718 -1.30 5.08 29.17
N ILE A 719 -1.24 4.34 28.05
CA ILE A 719 -2.28 4.29 27.01
C ILE A 719 -2.61 2.85 26.58
N GLY A 720 -1.92 1.85 27.13
CA GLY A 720 -2.04 0.45 26.72
C GLY A 720 -3.37 -0.17 27.07
N LYS A 721 -3.87 -1.04 26.17
CA LYS A 721 -5.14 -1.76 26.37
C LYS A 721 -5.12 -2.64 27.63
N PHE A 722 -3.95 -3.17 28.02
CA PHE A 722 -3.86 -4.08 29.17
C PHE A 722 -4.07 -3.36 30.50
N LEU A 723 -3.68 -2.09 30.60
CA LEU A 723 -3.76 -1.34 31.85
C LEU A 723 -4.81 -0.23 31.81
N ALA A 724 -5.51 -0.03 30.70
CA ALA A 724 -6.57 0.97 30.53
C ALA A 724 -7.82 0.73 31.42
N GLU A 725 -8.63 1.78 31.58
CA GLU A 725 -9.92 1.74 32.29
C GLU A 725 -9.83 1.11 33.70
N ASN A 726 -10.71 0.15 34.01
CA ASN A 726 -10.79 -0.54 35.30
C ASN A 726 -9.67 -1.59 35.52
N LYS A 727 -8.77 -1.78 34.54
CA LYS A 727 -7.74 -2.83 34.57
C LYS A 727 -6.47 -2.42 35.32
N SER A 728 -6.34 -1.15 35.69
CA SER A 728 -5.28 -0.68 36.60
C SER A 728 -5.74 0.59 37.30
N ASN A 729 -5.35 0.75 38.57
CA ASN A 729 -5.56 2.01 39.27
C ASN A 729 -4.38 2.99 39.02
N PRO A 730 -4.58 4.30 39.26
CA PRO A 730 -3.52 5.29 39.04
C PRO A 730 -2.27 5.08 39.90
N GLU A 731 -2.44 4.59 41.14
CA GLU A 731 -1.32 4.31 42.06
C GLU A 731 -0.39 3.22 41.50
N GLU A 732 -0.95 2.15 40.92
CA GLU A 732 -0.19 1.05 40.32
C GLU A 732 0.53 1.52 39.05
N ARG A 733 -0.11 2.35 38.22
CA ARG A 733 0.55 2.96 37.05
C ARG A 733 1.69 3.89 37.50
N SER A 734 1.46 4.72 38.51
CA SER A 734 2.48 5.61 39.09
C SER A 734 3.68 4.84 39.61
N TYR A 735 3.44 3.72 40.29
CA TYR A 735 4.50 2.84 40.76
C TYR A 735 5.36 2.29 39.61
N LEU A 736 4.72 1.76 38.57
CA LEU A 736 5.42 1.20 37.41
C LEU A 736 6.20 2.26 36.62
N LEU A 737 5.63 3.46 36.44
CA LEU A 737 6.33 4.60 35.81
C LEU A 737 7.58 4.99 36.60
N ASN A 738 7.46 5.10 37.92
CA ASN A 738 8.60 5.45 38.78
C ASN A 738 9.73 4.42 38.72
N LEU A 739 9.44 3.13 38.50
CA LEU A 739 10.49 2.12 38.33
C LEU A 739 11.30 2.34 37.05
N ILE A 740 10.65 2.72 35.94
CA ILE A 740 11.31 3.00 34.67
C ILE A 740 12.12 4.30 34.76
N LEU A 741 11.53 5.36 35.32
CA LEU A 741 12.18 6.68 35.42
C LEU A 741 13.40 6.65 36.37
N ASN A 742 13.37 5.82 37.41
CA ASN A 742 14.50 5.67 38.35
C ASN A 742 15.54 4.63 37.89
N ASN A 743 15.35 4.00 36.72
CA ASN A 743 16.34 3.09 36.17
C ASN A 743 17.60 3.87 35.76
N LYS A 744 18.77 3.40 36.21
CA LYS A 744 20.05 4.11 36.03
C LYS A 744 20.53 4.18 34.58
N GLU A 745 20.17 3.20 33.75
CA GLU A 745 20.64 3.10 32.36
C GLU A 745 19.72 3.84 31.41
N ILE A 746 18.40 3.67 31.56
CA ILE A 746 17.40 4.16 30.60
C ILE A 746 16.53 5.30 31.14
N GLY A 747 16.68 5.72 32.40
CA GLY A 747 15.78 6.71 33.03
C GLY A 747 15.69 8.04 32.30
N ILE A 748 16.83 8.55 31.79
CA ILE A 748 16.88 9.79 30.99
C ILE A 748 16.11 9.60 29.68
N LEU A 749 16.36 8.50 28.97
CA LEU A 749 15.66 8.16 27.73
C LEU A 749 14.14 7.99 27.97
N ALA A 750 13.77 7.40 29.10
CA ALA A 750 12.38 7.23 29.49
C ALA A 750 11.70 8.58 29.78
N GLU A 751 12.39 9.53 30.39
CA GLU A 751 11.87 10.89 30.60
C GLU A 751 11.66 11.61 29.26
N ASP A 752 12.60 11.48 28.32
CA ASP A 752 12.47 12.04 26.96
C ASP A 752 11.23 11.46 26.24
N TYR A 753 11.07 10.13 26.24
CA TYR A 753 9.90 9.47 25.65
C TYR A 753 8.59 9.84 26.35
N LEU A 754 8.60 9.98 27.68
CA LEU A 754 7.42 10.40 28.43
C LEU A 754 6.99 11.81 28.03
N ASN A 755 7.92 12.76 27.99
CA ASN A 755 7.64 14.13 27.55
C ASN A 755 7.13 14.15 26.09
N HIS A 756 7.67 13.30 25.24
CA HIS A 756 7.20 13.12 23.87
C HIS A 756 5.74 12.64 23.80
N ILE A 757 5.39 11.58 24.51
CA ILE A 757 4.03 11.04 24.55
C ILE A 757 3.05 12.09 25.07
N ILE A 758 3.43 12.82 26.13
CA ILE A 758 2.61 13.91 26.68
C ILE A 758 2.40 15.02 25.64
N GLY A 759 3.47 15.49 25.00
CA GLY A 759 3.38 16.54 23.97
C GLY A 759 2.51 16.14 22.78
N GLN A 760 2.55 14.86 22.37
CA GLN A 760 1.65 14.33 21.34
C GLN A 760 0.18 14.43 21.74
N ILE A 761 -0.14 14.07 22.99
CA ILE A 761 -1.51 14.08 23.50
C ILE A 761 -2.03 15.53 23.67
N GLU A 762 -1.19 16.44 24.18
CA GLU A 762 -1.52 17.86 24.33
C GLU A 762 -1.78 18.53 22.99
N ASN A 763 -0.88 18.35 22.01
CA ASN A 763 -1.06 18.88 20.67
C ASN A 763 -2.36 18.35 20.04
N LYS A 764 -2.65 17.06 20.22
CA LYS A 764 -3.91 16.44 19.77
C LYS A 764 -5.13 17.08 20.42
N PHE A 765 -5.08 17.33 21.74
CA PHE A 765 -6.17 18.00 22.44
C PHE A 765 -6.42 19.41 21.91
N LEU A 766 -5.39 20.26 21.86
CA LEU A 766 -5.51 21.67 21.49
C LEU A 766 -6.12 21.85 20.10
N LEU A 767 -5.70 21.01 19.16
CA LEU A 767 -6.15 21.11 17.78
C LEU A 767 -7.56 20.51 17.60
N SER A 768 -7.87 19.36 18.22
CA SER A 768 -9.23 18.81 18.21
C SER A 768 -10.22 19.74 18.91
N TYR A 769 -9.80 20.40 20.00
CA TYR A 769 -10.57 21.43 20.71
C TYR A 769 -10.82 22.66 19.84
N SER A 770 -9.77 23.26 19.28
CA SER A 770 -9.88 24.43 18.40
C SER A 770 -10.83 24.17 17.22
N LYS A 771 -10.70 23.01 16.58
CA LYS A 771 -11.58 22.58 15.49
C LYS A 771 -13.03 22.40 15.94
N ALA A 772 -13.26 21.80 17.12
CA ALA A 772 -14.58 21.63 17.67
C ALA A 772 -15.25 22.99 17.95
N ILE A 773 -14.54 23.92 18.59
CA ILE A 773 -15.05 25.27 18.91
C ILE A 773 -15.39 26.06 17.63
N LYS A 774 -14.58 25.94 16.57
CA LYS A 774 -14.84 26.59 15.27
C LYS A 774 -16.04 25.98 14.53
N ASN A 775 -16.18 24.65 14.53
CA ASN A 775 -17.12 23.96 13.65
C ASN A 775 -18.50 23.71 14.26
N ILE A 776 -18.57 23.40 15.56
CA ILE A 776 -19.82 23.08 16.25
C ILE A 776 -20.89 24.17 16.08
N PRO A 777 -20.59 25.48 16.19
CA PRO A 777 -21.60 26.54 15.99
C PRO A 777 -22.32 26.48 14.63
N ASN A 778 -21.65 25.96 13.59
CA ASN A 778 -22.17 25.89 12.23
C ASN A 778 -22.73 24.50 11.85
N ALA A 779 -22.68 23.52 12.77
CA ALA A 779 -23.12 22.15 12.53
C ALA A 779 -24.60 22.08 12.12
N LYS A 780 -24.91 21.36 11.04
CA LYS A 780 -26.27 21.15 10.53
C LYS A 780 -26.92 19.90 11.10
N TYR A 781 -26.12 18.95 11.57
CA TYR A 781 -26.58 17.65 12.08
C TYR A 781 -25.99 17.33 13.46
N PRO A 782 -26.69 16.54 14.31
CA PRO A 782 -26.19 16.17 15.63
C PRO A 782 -24.83 15.46 15.63
N PHE A 783 -24.56 14.64 14.61
CA PHE A 783 -23.30 13.89 14.55
C PHE A 783 -22.09 14.83 14.38
N GLU A 784 -22.26 15.97 13.69
CA GLU A 784 -21.22 17.00 13.52
C GLU A 784 -20.92 17.74 14.83
N ILE A 785 -21.75 17.55 15.87
CA ILE A 785 -21.54 18.08 17.22
C ILE A 785 -20.96 16.99 18.12
N VAL A 786 -21.64 15.84 18.15
CA VAL A 786 -21.32 14.75 19.07
C VAL A 786 -19.96 14.14 18.77
N MET A 787 -19.57 14.00 17.50
CA MET A 787 -18.29 13.39 17.15
C MET A 787 -17.09 14.24 17.59
N PRO A 788 -16.97 15.53 17.20
CA PRO A 788 -15.89 16.38 17.70
C PRO A 788 -15.89 16.51 19.23
N ARG A 789 -17.07 16.62 19.86
CA ARG A 789 -17.19 16.66 21.32
C ARG A 789 -16.65 15.39 21.98
N LEU A 790 -17.05 14.22 21.48
CA LEU A 790 -16.61 12.94 22.03
C LEU A 790 -15.10 12.76 21.88
N GLU A 791 -14.53 13.20 20.76
CA GLU A 791 -13.08 13.16 20.53
C GLU A 791 -12.32 13.97 21.58
N VAL A 792 -12.71 15.23 21.81
CA VAL A 792 -12.07 16.10 22.80
C VAL A 792 -12.22 15.53 24.21
N LEU A 793 -13.40 15.06 24.59
CA LEU A 793 -13.64 14.48 25.92
C LEU A 793 -12.80 13.22 26.16
N ARG A 794 -12.67 12.33 25.17
CA ARG A 794 -11.83 11.14 25.29
C ARG A 794 -10.35 11.48 25.48
N ILE A 795 -9.87 12.49 24.78
CA ILE A 795 -8.48 12.96 24.95
C ILE A 795 -8.31 13.59 26.34
N HIS A 796 -9.27 14.38 26.80
CA HIS A 796 -9.25 14.97 28.14
C HIS A 796 -9.26 13.89 29.24
N GLU A 797 -10.15 12.89 29.16
CA GLU A 797 -10.19 11.78 30.11
C GLU A 797 -8.86 10.99 30.13
N LEU A 798 -8.24 10.79 28.97
CA LEU A 798 -6.92 10.18 28.88
C LEU A 798 -5.87 11.03 29.60
N VAL A 799 -5.88 12.34 29.39
CA VAL A 799 -4.95 13.27 30.05
C VAL A 799 -5.16 13.29 31.56
N ASP A 800 -6.39 13.36 32.04
CA ASP A 800 -6.71 13.29 33.47
C ASP A 800 -6.19 11.98 34.09
N SER A 801 -6.35 10.87 33.37
CA SER A 801 -5.84 9.56 33.79
C SER A 801 -4.32 9.54 33.90
N ILE A 802 -3.62 10.17 32.95
CA ILE A 802 -2.17 10.32 32.93
C ILE A 802 -1.69 11.23 34.06
N ILE A 803 -2.31 12.41 34.24
CA ILE A 803 -2.02 13.36 35.33
C ILE A 803 -2.13 12.67 36.69
N THR A 804 -3.22 11.93 36.90
CA THR A 804 -3.45 11.19 38.16
C THR A 804 -2.38 10.12 38.39
N SER A 805 -1.82 9.55 37.31
CA SER A 805 -0.77 8.53 37.38
C SER A 805 0.65 9.09 37.57
N LEU A 806 0.92 10.32 37.13
CA LEU A 806 2.26 10.94 37.17
C LEU A 806 2.63 11.56 38.52
N GLY A 807 1.65 11.81 39.40
CA GLY A 807 1.87 12.47 40.69
C GLY A 807 2.15 13.98 40.56
N ALA A 808 2.12 14.69 41.70
CA ALA A 808 2.04 16.17 41.74
C ALA A 808 3.22 16.93 41.07
N ASN A 809 4.42 16.34 41.00
CA ASN A 809 5.61 17.03 40.47
C ASN A 809 5.73 16.96 38.94
N LEU A 810 5.10 15.98 38.29
CA LEU A 810 5.13 15.80 36.81
C LEU A 810 3.84 16.31 36.15
N SER A 811 2.77 16.48 36.93
CA SER A 811 1.49 17.06 36.47
C SER A 811 1.57 18.54 36.09
N GLU A 812 2.50 19.31 36.67
CA GLU A 812 2.70 20.74 36.34
C GLU A 812 3.14 20.98 34.89
N LYS A 813 3.60 19.94 34.18
CA LYS A 813 4.03 20.02 32.77
C LYS A 813 2.87 20.01 31.76
N ILE A 814 1.65 19.62 32.18
CA ILE A 814 0.47 19.50 31.31
C ILE A 814 -0.40 20.75 31.41
N GLN A 815 -0.62 21.45 30.29
CA GLN A 815 -1.30 22.76 30.24
C GLN A 815 -2.74 22.70 29.70
N ILE A 816 -3.51 21.66 30.01
CA ILE A 816 -4.91 21.56 29.58
C ILE A 816 -5.82 22.12 30.68
N GLU A 817 -6.58 23.18 30.39
CA GLU A 817 -7.46 23.83 31.36
C GLU A 817 -8.84 23.17 31.40
N SER A 818 -9.38 22.88 32.59
CA SER A 818 -10.76 22.39 32.75
C SER A 818 -11.82 23.37 32.21
N LYS A 819 -11.44 24.63 32.01
CA LYS A 819 -12.29 25.67 31.41
C LYS A 819 -12.58 25.40 29.93
N ASP A 820 -11.63 24.82 29.20
CA ASP A 820 -11.79 24.52 27.78
C ASP A 820 -12.94 23.54 27.56
N VAL A 821 -12.98 22.45 28.33
CA VAL A 821 -14.06 21.46 28.29
C VAL A 821 -15.41 22.08 28.66
N TYR A 822 -15.45 22.96 29.65
CA TYR A 822 -16.67 23.66 30.04
C TYR A 822 -17.24 24.51 28.88
N ASP A 823 -16.38 25.26 28.20
CA ASP A 823 -16.78 26.09 27.07
C ASP A 823 -17.27 25.24 25.89
N LEU A 824 -16.63 24.09 25.62
CA LEU A 824 -17.07 23.12 24.61
C LEU A 824 -18.46 22.54 24.92
N GLU A 825 -18.71 22.12 26.17
CA GLU A 825 -20.01 21.59 26.60
C GLU A 825 -21.11 22.62 26.39
N LYS A 826 -20.85 23.87 26.77
CA LYS A 826 -21.80 24.97 26.62
C LYS A 826 -22.17 25.22 25.15
N ILE A 827 -21.18 25.30 24.26
CA ILE A 827 -21.42 25.52 22.82
C ILE A 827 -22.14 24.33 22.19
N SER A 828 -21.76 23.10 22.59
CA SER A 828 -22.40 21.87 22.12
C SER A 828 -23.88 21.81 22.51
N ALA A 829 -24.20 22.13 23.77
CA ALA A 829 -25.57 22.16 24.26
C ALA A 829 -26.41 23.22 23.53
N GLN A 830 -25.90 24.45 23.41
CA GLN A 830 -26.58 25.54 22.70
C GLN A 830 -26.93 25.17 21.26
N ARG A 831 -25.99 24.58 20.52
CA ARG A 831 -26.26 24.19 19.13
C ARG A 831 -27.23 23.00 19.03
N LEU A 832 -27.11 22.00 19.91
CA LEU A 832 -28.04 20.87 19.95
C LEU A 832 -29.48 21.33 20.24
N GLU A 833 -29.66 22.29 21.16
CA GLU A 833 -30.97 22.90 21.45
C GLU A 833 -31.56 23.59 20.21
N GLU A 834 -30.74 24.32 19.45
CA GLU A 834 -31.16 24.97 18.21
C GLU A 834 -31.58 23.94 17.13
N LEU A 835 -30.77 22.90 16.91
CA LEU A 835 -31.11 21.82 15.97
C LEU A 835 -32.38 21.08 16.38
N ARG A 836 -32.56 20.83 17.68
CA ARG A 836 -33.77 20.24 18.23
C ARG A 836 -35.00 21.10 17.94
N ARG A 837 -34.91 22.41 18.17
CA ARG A 837 -36.00 23.37 17.86
C ARG A 837 -36.35 23.33 16.37
N ASN A 838 -35.36 23.37 15.49
CA ASN A 838 -35.58 23.30 14.04
C ASN A 838 -36.27 22.00 13.61
N ARG A 839 -35.90 20.85 14.20
CA ARG A 839 -36.57 19.56 13.93
C ARG A 839 -37.99 19.52 14.49
N LEU A 840 -38.25 20.13 15.64
CA LEU A 840 -39.61 20.23 16.19
C LEU A 840 -40.52 21.06 15.28
N GLU A 841 -40.05 22.20 14.79
CA GLU A 841 -40.75 23.03 13.80
C GLU A 841 -41.05 22.24 12.51
N GLU A 842 -40.10 21.41 12.06
CA GLU A 842 -40.27 20.54 10.90
C GLU A 842 -41.34 19.45 11.13
N VAL A 843 -41.36 18.81 12.31
CA VAL A 843 -42.43 17.85 12.70
C VAL A 843 -43.79 18.54 12.66
N GLN A 844 -43.90 19.74 13.25
CA GLN A 844 -45.16 20.49 13.27
C GLN A 844 -45.62 20.84 11.85
N ARG A 845 -44.70 21.19 10.94
CA ARG A 845 -44.99 21.45 9.52
C ARG A 845 -45.45 20.19 8.78
N LEU A 846 -44.72 19.09 8.91
CA LEU A 846 -45.03 17.83 8.22
C LEU A 846 -46.28 17.14 8.75
N THR A 847 -46.58 17.29 10.04
CA THR A 847 -47.83 16.76 10.64
C THR A 847 -49.08 17.43 10.06
N LYS A 848 -48.95 18.69 9.60
CA LYS A 848 -50.04 19.44 8.94
C LYS A 848 -50.20 19.11 7.45
N ASN A 849 -49.18 18.54 6.80
CA ASN A 849 -49.20 18.21 5.38
C ASN A 849 -49.48 16.71 5.16
N ARG A 850 -50.22 16.34 4.12
CA ARG A 850 -50.55 14.91 3.86
C ARG A 850 -49.46 14.16 3.11
N GLU A 851 -48.60 14.86 2.38
CA GLU A 851 -47.46 14.29 1.66
C GLU A 851 -46.25 14.15 2.59
N ARG A 852 -45.46 13.08 2.42
CA ARG A 852 -44.17 12.84 3.10
C ARG A 852 -44.25 12.55 4.61
N LYS A 853 -45.37 12.00 5.12
CA LYS A 853 -45.48 11.58 6.52
C LYS A 853 -44.48 10.50 6.93
N GLU A 854 -44.01 9.69 5.98
CA GLU A 854 -43.02 8.62 6.18
C GLU A 854 -41.67 9.12 6.75
N TYR A 855 -41.32 10.39 6.52
CA TYR A 855 -40.09 10.99 7.06
C TYR A 855 -40.18 11.30 8.57
N LEU A 856 -41.40 11.42 9.13
CA LEU A 856 -41.61 11.70 10.55
C LEU A 856 -40.99 10.62 11.45
N ARG A 857 -40.99 9.36 11.00
CA ARG A 857 -40.35 8.23 11.73
C ARG A 857 -38.87 8.51 12.00
N HIS A 858 -38.15 9.05 11.01
CA HIS A 858 -36.74 9.37 11.15
C HIS A 858 -36.54 10.61 12.03
N ILE A 859 -37.35 11.64 11.86
CA ILE A 859 -37.25 12.89 12.63
C ILE A 859 -37.55 12.65 14.12
N PHE A 860 -38.55 11.84 14.47
CA PHE A 860 -38.82 11.47 15.88
C PHE A 860 -37.67 10.67 16.51
N ARG A 861 -36.98 9.82 15.74
CA ARG A 861 -35.77 9.13 16.22
C ARG A 861 -34.63 10.11 16.45
N GLN A 862 -34.44 11.10 15.57
CA GLN A 862 -33.44 12.16 15.75
C GLN A 862 -33.74 12.99 17.01
N LEU A 863 -34.99 13.44 17.18
CA LEU A 863 -35.43 14.18 18.37
C LEU A 863 -35.20 13.39 19.66
N GLY A 864 -35.57 12.10 19.69
CA GLY A 864 -35.34 11.25 20.86
C GLY A 864 -33.85 11.10 21.22
N ARG A 865 -32.96 11.05 20.23
CA ARG A 865 -31.50 11.03 20.47
C ARG A 865 -30.99 12.37 20.99
N MET A 866 -31.44 13.48 20.41
CA MET A 866 -31.11 14.83 20.89
C MET A 866 -31.61 15.04 22.33
N ASP A 867 -32.81 14.54 22.64
CA ASP A 867 -33.43 14.65 23.96
C ASP A 867 -32.62 13.91 25.04
N LEU A 868 -32.07 12.74 24.69
CA LEU A 868 -31.17 11.98 25.57
C LEU A 868 -29.87 12.75 25.83
N LEU A 869 -29.30 13.38 24.80
CA LEU A 869 -28.06 14.14 24.90
C LEU A 869 -28.22 15.43 25.72
N LEU A 870 -29.35 16.13 25.57
CA LEU A 870 -29.65 17.39 26.27
C LEU A 870 -30.24 17.18 27.67
N ASN A 871 -30.57 15.94 28.04
CA ASN A 871 -31.31 15.63 29.26
C ASN A 871 -32.60 16.49 29.38
N THR A 872 -33.36 16.55 28.29
CA THR A 872 -34.50 17.46 28.09
C THR A 872 -35.57 17.35 29.18
N SER A 873 -36.19 18.48 29.55
CA SER A 873 -37.23 18.53 30.57
C SER A 873 -38.49 17.70 30.23
N SER A 874 -39.17 17.24 31.29
CA SER A 874 -40.38 16.41 31.23
C SER A 874 -41.51 17.03 30.40
N GLU A 875 -41.65 18.36 30.42
CA GLU A 875 -42.69 19.09 29.69
C GLU A 875 -42.45 19.06 28.17
N GLN A 876 -41.21 19.34 27.74
CA GLN A 876 -40.85 19.33 26.32
C GLN A 876 -40.89 17.91 25.74
N LEU A 877 -40.55 16.90 26.54
CA LEU A 877 -40.70 15.48 26.17
C LEU A 877 -42.17 15.10 25.94
N ASN A 878 -43.10 15.66 26.72
CA ASN A 878 -44.53 15.34 26.61
C ASN A 878 -45.15 15.87 25.31
N GLU A 879 -44.70 17.01 24.80
CA GLU A 879 -45.15 17.54 23.50
C GLU A 879 -44.77 16.60 22.34
N VAL A 880 -43.50 16.19 22.28
CA VAL A 880 -43.00 15.26 21.27
C VAL A 880 -43.67 13.89 21.38
N LYS A 881 -43.86 13.39 22.61
CA LYS A 881 -44.57 12.11 22.86
C LYS A 881 -45.98 12.11 22.30
N LYS A 882 -46.75 13.18 22.45
CA LYS A 882 -48.12 13.28 21.91
C LYS A 882 -48.13 13.21 20.38
N LEU A 883 -47.23 13.95 19.72
CA LEU A 883 -47.09 13.94 18.26
C LEU A 883 -46.64 12.57 17.75
N LYS A 884 -45.71 11.92 18.45
CA LYS A 884 -45.21 10.58 18.12
C LYS A 884 -46.28 9.50 18.29
N GLN A 885 -47.05 9.51 19.38
CA GLN A 885 -48.14 8.55 19.60
C GLN A 885 -49.16 8.56 18.45
N LYS A 886 -49.49 9.75 17.94
CA LYS A 886 -50.39 9.91 16.80
C LYS A 886 -49.80 9.31 15.51
N PHE A 887 -48.51 9.49 15.28
CA PHE A 887 -47.80 8.88 14.16
C PHE A 887 -47.72 7.35 14.29
N ASP A 888 -47.35 6.83 15.47
CA ASP A 888 -47.16 5.39 15.69
C ASP A 888 -48.46 4.59 15.43
N ILE A 889 -49.63 5.16 15.71
CA ILE A 889 -50.93 4.56 15.38
C ILE A 889 -51.12 4.45 13.85
N ASP A 890 -50.87 5.53 13.10
CA ASP A 890 -50.97 5.55 11.64
C ASP A 890 -49.97 4.56 11.01
N ASP A 891 -48.74 4.54 11.53
CA ASP A 891 -47.61 3.73 11.05
C ASP A 891 -47.81 2.23 11.29
N ALA A 892 -48.40 1.84 12.43
CA ALA A 892 -48.75 0.45 12.72
C ALA A 892 -49.80 -0.13 11.74
N VAL A 893 -50.74 0.70 11.28
CA VAL A 893 -51.72 0.31 10.25
C VAL A 893 -51.01 0.05 8.91
N TYR A 894 -50.03 0.90 8.55
CA TYR A 894 -49.21 0.69 7.35
C TYR A 894 -48.33 -0.55 7.44
N CYS A 895 -47.68 -0.82 8.57
CA CYS A 895 -46.88 -2.03 8.76
C CYS A 895 -47.73 -3.31 8.65
N LYS A 896 -48.94 -3.34 9.23
CA LYS A 896 -49.87 -4.47 9.09
C LYS A 896 -50.23 -4.78 7.63
N LYS A 897 -50.36 -3.76 6.78
CA LYS A 897 -50.65 -3.93 5.34
C LYS A 897 -49.58 -4.70 4.58
N TYR A 898 -48.33 -4.68 5.05
CA TYR A 898 -47.20 -5.35 4.40
C TYR A 898 -46.65 -6.54 5.20
N ALA A 899 -47.30 -6.92 6.31
CA ALA A 899 -46.84 -7.98 7.21
C ALA A 899 -46.90 -9.39 6.57
N GLU A 900 -47.74 -9.60 5.55
CA GLU A 900 -47.85 -10.87 4.82
C GLU A 900 -46.76 -11.06 3.75
N LYS A 901 -45.88 -10.08 3.55
CA LYS A 901 -44.76 -10.23 2.61
C LYS A 901 -43.65 -11.08 3.22
N PHE A 902 -43.11 -11.99 2.42
CA PHE A 902 -41.95 -12.79 2.80
C PHE A 902 -40.72 -11.87 2.91
N ILE A 903 -40.14 -11.79 4.12
CA ILE A 903 -38.98 -10.97 4.43
C ILE A 903 -37.96 -11.90 5.09
N LEU A 904 -36.80 -12.08 4.44
CA LEU A 904 -35.66 -12.73 5.09
C LEU A 904 -34.93 -11.72 5.95
N ARG A 905 -34.70 -12.10 7.21
CA ARG A 905 -33.94 -11.34 8.19
C ARG A 905 -32.49 -11.81 8.22
N PRO A 906 -31.56 -11.01 8.77
CA PRO A 906 -30.17 -11.42 8.91
C PRO A 906 -29.98 -12.75 9.66
N GLU A 907 -30.89 -13.10 10.56
CA GLU A 907 -30.92 -14.36 11.34
C GLU A 907 -31.35 -15.61 10.53
N ASP A 908 -31.97 -15.44 9.36
CA ASP A 908 -32.59 -16.53 8.59
C ASP A 908 -31.62 -17.23 7.62
N GLY A 909 -30.33 -16.87 7.60
CA GLY A 909 -29.33 -17.58 6.80
C GLY A 909 -27.90 -17.11 6.98
N ALA A 910 -27.01 -17.73 6.22
CA ALA A 910 -25.55 -17.66 6.33
C ALA A 910 -24.94 -17.64 4.90
N PHE A 911 -23.68 -18.01 4.73
CA PHE A 911 -23.07 -18.18 3.40
C PHE A 911 -23.89 -19.03 2.41
N ALA A 912 -24.75 -19.93 2.90
CA ALA A 912 -25.69 -20.70 2.08
C ALA A 912 -26.64 -19.83 1.22
N LEU A 913 -26.83 -18.55 1.57
CA LEU A 913 -27.62 -17.60 0.79
C LEU A 913 -26.85 -16.99 -0.39
N SER A 914 -25.52 -17.10 -0.43
CA SER A 914 -24.67 -16.41 -1.43
C SER A 914 -25.04 -16.66 -2.90
N PRO A 915 -25.51 -17.86 -3.32
CA PRO A 915 -25.93 -18.08 -4.71
C PRO A 915 -27.16 -17.26 -5.12
N TYR A 916 -27.95 -16.81 -4.14
CA TYR A 916 -29.26 -16.19 -4.38
C TYR A 916 -29.26 -14.68 -4.15
N VAL A 917 -28.46 -14.18 -3.21
CA VAL A 917 -28.45 -12.76 -2.81
C VAL A 917 -27.13 -12.05 -3.07
N GLY A 918 -26.15 -12.80 -3.58
CA GLY A 918 -24.78 -12.35 -3.75
C GLY A 918 -24.01 -12.28 -2.43
N TRP A 919 -22.67 -12.29 -2.54
CA TRP A 919 -21.77 -12.35 -1.40
C TRP A 919 -21.90 -11.19 -0.40
N LYS A 920 -22.22 -9.97 -0.87
CA LYS A 920 -22.38 -8.81 0.03
C LYS A 920 -23.52 -8.99 1.04
N ALA A 921 -24.66 -9.54 0.61
CA ALA A 921 -25.81 -9.74 1.48
C ALA A 921 -25.65 -11.01 2.35
N ALA A 922 -25.03 -12.07 1.80
CA ALA A 922 -24.70 -13.26 2.57
C ALA A 922 -23.69 -12.98 3.70
N ASN A 923 -22.67 -12.15 3.45
CA ASN A 923 -21.70 -11.74 4.47
C ASN A 923 -22.37 -11.01 5.65
N LEU A 924 -23.35 -10.15 5.40
CA LEU A 924 -24.07 -9.46 6.47
C LEU A 924 -24.84 -10.46 7.35
N ALA A 925 -25.52 -11.43 6.75
CA ALA A 925 -26.22 -12.47 7.50
C ALA A 925 -25.26 -13.35 8.34
N GLU A 926 -24.11 -13.70 7.77
CA GLU A 926 -23.03 -14.41 8.48
C GLU A 926 -22.50 -13.63 9.69
N LEU A 927 -22.37 -12.29 9.58
CA LEU A 927 -21.94 -11.43 10.68
C LEU A 927 -22.90 -11.47 11.87
N GLU A 928 -24.20 -11.46 11.61
CA GLU A 928 -25.22 -11.60 12.68
C GLU A 928 -25.14 -12.99 13.33
N HIS A 929 -24.80 -14.03 12.56
CA HIS A 929 -24.63 -15.39 13.05
C HIS A 929 -23.41 -15.54 13.97
N LEU A 930 -22.26 -14.97 13.56
CA LEU A 930 -21.00 -15.04 14.31
C LEU A 930 -20.97 -14.08 15.51
N GLY A 931 -21.46 -12.85 15.32
CA GLY A 931 -21.40 -11.77 16.31
C GLY A 931 -22.60 -11.70 17.26
N GLY A 932 -23.69 -12.40 16.95
CA GLY A 932 -24.97 -12.27 17.66
C GLY A 932 -25.82 -11.09 17.15
N THR A 933 -26.98 -10.89 17.77
CA THR A 933 -27.98 -9.92 17.30
C THR A 933 -27.53 -8.47 17.47
N GLY A 934 -27.66 -7.67 16.40
CA GLY A 934 -27.44 -6.21 16.42
C GLY A 934 -26.22 -5.69 15.65
N PHE A 935 -25.45 -6.54 14.98
CA PHE A 935 -24.33 -6.13 14.13
C PHE A 935 -24.81 -5.61 12.76
N VAL A 936 -25.84 -6.23 12.20
CA VAL A 936 -26.54 -5.78 11.01
C VAL A 936 -27.70 -4.88 11.41
N PRO A 937 -27.85 -3.70 10.80
CA PRO A 937 -28.97 -2.84 11.13
C PRO A 937 -30.31 -3.55 10.86
N PRO A 938 -31.29 -3.48 11.78
CA PRO A 938 -32.56 -4.23 11.68
C PRO A 938 -33.47 -3.76 10.54
N TRP A 939 -33.09 -2.69 9.84
CA TRP A 939 -33.75 -2.21 8.62
C TRP A 939 -33.15 -2.81 7.35
N PHE A 940 -32.04 -3.55 7.44
CA PHE A 940 -31.49 -4.33 6.34
C PHE A 940 -32.28 -5.62 6.22
N VAL A 941 -32.97 -5.78 5.09
CA VAL A 941 -33.84 -6.92 4.81
C VAL A 941 -33.71 -7.27 3.34
N ILE A 942 -33.62 -8.57 3.07
CA ILE A 942 -33.55 -9.07 1.69
C ILE A 942 -34.98 -9.35 1.24
N THR A 943 -35.43 -8.61 0.23
CA THR A 943 -36.80 -8.73 -0.27
C THR A 943 -36.88 -9.83 -1.33
N ASP A 944 -37.98 -10.60 -1.29
CA ASP A 944 -38.40 -11.65 -2.24
C ASP A 944 -38.19 -11.32 -3.72
N LYS A 945 -38.23 -10.05 -4.13
CA LYS A 945 -37.98 -9.63 -5.52
C LYS A 945 -36.59 -10.02 -6.07
N ALA A 946 -35.62 -10.30 -5.19
CA ALA A 946 -34.30 -10.82 -5.56
C ALA A 946 -34.28 -12.35 -5.80
N PHE A 947 -35.28 -13.09 -5.28
CA PHE A 947 -35.40 -14.55 -5.37
C PHE A 947 -36.39 -15.01 -6.44
N GLN A 948 -37.19 -14.09 -6.98
CA GLN A 948 -38.05 -14.33 -8.13
C GLN A 948 -37.22 -14.13 -9.41
N THR A 949 -36.38 -15.11 -9.75
CA THR A 949 -35.82 -15.26 -11.11
C THR A 949 -36.90 -15.65 -12.10
#